data_AF-A0A349E301-F1
#
_entry.id   AF-A0A349E301-F1
#
_cell.length_a   1.000
_cell.length_b   1.000
_cell.length_c   1.000
_cell.angle_alpha   90.00
_cell.angle_beta   90.00
_cell.angle_gamma   90.00
#
_symmetry.space_group_name_H-M   'P 1'
#
loop_
_entity.id
_entity.type
_entity.pdbx_description
1 polymer ?
#
loop_
_entity_poly.entity_id
_entity_poly.type
_entity_poly.pdbx_seq_one_letter_code
_entity_poly.pdbx_strand_id
1 'polypeptide(L)'
;MAKKYGNTWWGQQWLSALNHIDYSNRLPRGKTYANKGLVMDVVIEENLVKSKVQGSEYYPYDQKFKLQKFTPSQKEDILDIITEDPFILSSLLNRELPQELLNILDKKNIALFPRHWRDINGTCSCPDWAVPCKHLAAVVYVIANEIDKNPFMVFLLRGLDVLVEIQKRGFNAQGDFRLPVTPLRKLLTTKSSSENYQFRPQLMSKIDFSTLPESRELVLKLLPEKPLFFHMGDFKEVLAKAYLKVAKGVKKLQGLPGDADYNFFEENQGEFTVFLDDTLEFRYVSLQIDHEEPQLPQNLRSVKDLMDNIHHINLAHLQNYHPSVVALYFSYQLALHLANKSAFIPELIEVTPKKYIIRWIPALIIQEVKTLCEVLSALIPPEMVVVRLGDNVKLVKPEEQVKMLVGVFIHQFLKDYYISTNDRHNSEDVFRVFFQQNILSIDGFVQKENAQAIQKWLQKFYLSEKQYQPVLKVEEREAIGGFELGFWVQNQRDTMQRLISIRDLFEKKKYNDIRLGIIQDLAILSEYLASIKQLIKAKGKTEILVDSEEFVQIFLYTLPALKLLNIQVMLPKALRRLARPQLSGKIGIEDNTGNRKSFVNLQSMLEFEWQVAIGNTMVSPQEFQKMVRKLKGIVKLNGEFVLIDQQEIERLLKRLENPPKITDNEVLRAGIAADYQGAKVSLDAKAQALIRSVMEFDTVASPKDLRATLRPYQQRGYEWLYKNTQLGFGSVLADDMGLGKTLQVISLLLKLKEEGKLTKKKALVVVPTTLLGNWQKEIQKFAPSLKATIYHGAQRKLDVKAPDVIITSYGIARSDVNLLSKQKWSFLAIDEAQNIKNTSTEQTKAIKKLKTERVVAMSGTPVENRLSEYWSIFDFVNKGYLGALSKFTDEYIKPIELERSQEHLERFRKVTAPFILRRVKTDKSIINDLPDKIVNDQICHLTTEQSALYQNVVDMVMKKIDDSKDIERKGLIFQLMNALKQICNHPSHYLKKDKVDPSHSGKMQMLLSLLDNIYENGEKTLIFTQYREMGDLL
;
A
#
# COMPACT_ATOMS: atom_id res chain seq x y z
N MET A 1 -22.81 0.94 -31.36
CA MET A 1 -21.97 1.90 -32.11
C MET A 1 -21.37 1.15 -33.29
N ALA A 2 -21.33 1.76 -34.48
CA ALA A 2 -20.76 1.11 -35.67
C ALA A 2 -19.22 1.09 -35.59
N LYS A 3 -18.56 0.00 -35.97
CA LYS A 3 -17.08 -0.04 -36.00
C LYS A 3 -16.56 0.98 -37.02
N LYS A 4 -15.51 1.70 -36.65
CA LYS A 4 -14.78 2.62 -37.53
C LYS A 4 -13.56 1.89 -38.10
N TYR A 5 -13.38 2.00 -39.43
CA TYR A 5 -12.28 1.39 -40.18
C TYR A 5 -11.38 2.51 -40.72
N GLY A 6 -10.07 2.27 -40.85
CA GLY A 6 -9.10 3.30 -41.23
C GLY A 6 -8.84 4.27 -40.07
N ASN A 7 -8.50 3.69 -38.91
CA ASN A 7 -8.20 4.48 -37.71
C ASN A 7 -6.79 5.09 -37.74
N THR A 8 -5.91 4.57 -38.60
CA THR A 8 -4.57 5.09 -38.85
C THR A 8 -4.51 5.81 -40.20
N TRP A 9 -3.51 6.66 -40.41
CA TRP A 9 -3.35 7.34 -41.70
C TRP A 9 -3.12 6.34 -42.84
N TRP A 10 -2.42 5.24 -42.59
CA TRP A 10 -2.16 4.20 -43.59
C TRP A 10 -3.38 3.33 -43.88
N GLY A 11 -4.21 3.04 -42.88
CA GLY A 11 -5.51 2.40 -43.09
C GLY A 11 -6.46 3.29 -43.90
N GLN A 12 -6.42 4.61 -43.70
CA GLN A 12 -7.16 5.57 -44.54
C GLN A 12 -6.64 5.59 -45.97
N GLN A 13 -5.31 5.55 -46.17
CA GLN A 13 -4.72 5.44 -47.51
C GLN A 13 -5.12 4.15 -48.22
N TRP A 14 -5.19 3.02 -47.50
CA TRP A 14 -5.73 1.78 -48.06
C TRP A 14 -7.20 1.93 -48.50
N LEU A 15 -8.04 2.53 -47.65
CA LEU A 15 -9.45 2.79 -47.98
C LEU A 15 -9.62 3.82 -49.10
N SER A 16 -8.60 4.63 -49.41
CA SER A 16 -8.65 5.60 -50.50
C SER A 16 -8.82 4.95 -51.87
N ALA A 17 -8.46 3.68 -52.03
CA ALA A 17 -8.75 2.91 -53.25
C ALA A 17 -10.26 2.74 -53.52
N LEU A 18 -11.10 2.95 -52.50
CA LEU A 18 -12.56 2.99 -52.64
C LEU A 18 -13.09 4.39 -52.99
N ASN A 19 -12.24 5.43 -52.95
CA ASN A 19 -12.62 6.77 -53.36
C ASN A 19 -12.83 6.81 -54.88
N HIS A 20 -13.77 7.62 -55.36
CA HIS A 20 -14.12 7.76 -56.78
C HIS A 20 -14.81 6.52 -57.39
N ILE A 21 -15.38 5.65 -56.57
CA ILE A 21 -16.30 4.58 -57.00
C ILE A 21 -17.73 5.12 -56.92
N ASP A 22 -18.40 5.27 -58.06
CA ASP A 22 -19.73 5.86 -58.14
C ASP A 22 -20.83 4.82 -57.91
N TYR A 23 -21.10 4.49 -56.64
CA TYR A 23 -22.22 3.63 -56.24
C TYR A 23 -22.84 4.06 -54.91
N SER A 24 -24.02 4.68 -54.97
CA SER A 24 -24.66 5.41 -53.86
C SER A 24 -25.06 4.59 -52.62
N ASN A 25 -25.12 3.25 -52.69
CA ASN A 25 -25.58 2.41 -51.56
C ASN A 25 -24.76 1.13 -51.27
N ARG A 26 -23.70 0.84 -52.03
CA ARG A 26 -22.96 -0.44 -51.91
C ARG A 26 -21.86 -0.42 -50.86
N LEU A 27 -21.07 0.65 -50.80
CA LEU A 27 -20.01 0.82 -49.78
C LEU A 27 -20.57 0.89 -48.35
N PRO A 28 -21.66 1.65 -48.06
CA PRO A 28 -22.27 1.64 -46.72
C PRO A 28 -22.80 0.26 -46.29
N ARG A 29 -23.38 -0.51 -47.24
CA ARG A 29 -23.83 -1.88 -46.99
C ARG A 29 -22.66 -2.83 -46.75
N GLY A 30 -21.58 -2.73 -47.53
CA GLY A 30 -20.36 -3.50 -47.29
C GLY A 30 -19.75 -3.23 -45.91
N LYS A 31 -19.72 -1.97 -45.49
CA LYS A 31 -19.33 -1.60 -44.11
C LYS A 31 -20.24 -2.22 -43.06
N THR A 32 -21.55 -2.31 -43.33
CA THR A 32 -22.51 -2.96 -42.43
C THR A 32 -22.25 -4.47 -42.32
N TYR A 33 -21.93 -5.14 -43.43
CA TYR A 33 -21.58 -6.56 -43.43
C TYR A 33 -20.31 -6.83 -42.62
N ALA A 34 -19.28 -5.99 -42.79
CA ALA A 34 -18.07 -6.05 -41.99
C ALA A 34 -18.36 -5.83 -40.48
N ASN A 35 -19.22 -4.84 -40.15
CA ASN A 35 -19.62 -4.56 -38.76
C ASN A 35 -20.35 -5.73 -38.09
N LYS A 36 -21.18 -6.44 -38.86
CA LYS A 36 -21.94 -7.62 -38.40
C LYS A 36 -21.09 -8.88 -38.29
N GLY A 37 -19.81 -8.85 -38.68
CA GLY A 37 -18.94 -10.03 -38.65
C GLY A 37 -19.29 -11.06 -39.71
N LEU A 38 -19.91 -10.65 -40.82
CA LEU A 38 -20.33 -11.57 -41.89
C LEU A 38 -19.18 -12.02 -42.81
N VAL A 39 -17.97 -11.46 -42.63
CA VAL A 39 -16.75 -11.98 -43.27
C VAL A 39 -16.25 -13.14 -42.41
N MET A 40 -16.53 -14.36 -42.86
CA MET A 40 -16.36 -15.58 -42.07
C MET A 40 -14.92 -16.07 -42.08
N ASP A 41 -14.24 -15.95 -43.22
CA ASP A 41 -12.88 -16.41 -43.41
C ASP A 41 -12.13 -15.53 -44.41
N VAL A 42 -10.83 -15.34 -44.19
CA VAL A 42 -9.91 -14.62 -45.07
C VAL A 42 -8.56 -15.33 -45.05
N VAL A 43 -8.11 -15.75 -46.22
CA VAL A 43 -6.81 -16.40 -46.45
C VAL A 43 -6.00 -15.52 -47.39
N ILE A 44 -4.77 -15.19 -46.99
CA ILE A 44 -3.83 -14.39 -47.78
C ILE A 44 -2.69 -15.30 -48.25
N GLU A 45 -2.56 -15.47 -49.56
CA GLU A 45 -1.49 -16.21 -50.24
C GLU A 45 -0.70 -15.22 -51.11
N GLU A 46 0.42 -14.71 -50.60
CA GLU A 46 1.21 -13.65 -51.24
C GLU A 46 0.37 -12.41 -51.60
N ASN A 47 0.08 -12.20 -52.90
CA ASN A 47 -0.71 -11.08 -53.41
C ASN A 47 -2.17 -11.43 -53.74
N LEU A 48 -2.60 -12.65 -53.42
CA LEU A 48 -3.96 -13.12 -53.62
C LEU A 48 -4.67 -13.23 -52.27
N VAL A 49 -5.80 -12.54 -52.15
CA VAL A 49 -6.70 -12.66 -50.99
C VAL A 49 -7.91 -13.46 -51.41
N LYS A 50 -8.23 -14.52 -50.66
CA LYS A 50 -9.46 -15.31 -50.78
C LYS A 50 -10.28 -15.13 -49.51
N SER A 51 -11.60 -14.98 -49.63
CA SER A 51 -12.47 -14.87 -48.46
C SER A 51 -13.85 -15.47 -48.69
N LYS A 52 -14.54 -15.74 -47.59
CA LYS A 52 -15.96 -16.14 -47.58
C LYS A 52 -16.79 -15.12 -46.82
N VAL A 53 -17.84 -14.62 -47.46
CA VAL A 53 -18.75 -13.63 -46.85
C VAL A 53 -20.18 -14.15 -46.86
N GLN A 54 -20.78 -14.23 -45.68
CA GLN A 54 -22.16 -14.62 -45.48
C GLN A 54 -23.09 -13.57 -46.11
N GLY A 55 -23.91 -14.03 -47.05
CA GLY A 55 -24.89 -13.23 -47.77
C GLY A 55 -26.30 -13.38 -47.23
N SER A 56 -27.28 -13.06 -48.07
CA SER A 56 -28.69 -13.38 -47.85
C SER A 56 -29.03 -14.85 -48.15
N GLU A 57 -28.14 -15.57 -48.84
CA GLU A 57 -28.29 -16.98 -49.18
C GLU A 57 -27.81 -17.89 -48.05
N TYR A 58 -28.25 -19.15 -48.06
CA TYR A 58 -27.84 -20.15 -47.07
C TYR A 58 -26.31 -20.41 -47.09
N TYR A 59 -25.68 -20.36 -48.27
CA TYR A 59 -24.24 -20.57 -48.42
C TYR A 59 -23.47 -19.24 -48.55
N PRO A 60 -22.28 -19.10 -47.93
CA PRO A 60 -21.42 -17.94 -48.09
C PRO A 60 -20.95 -17.74 -49.53
N TYR A 61 -20.79 -16.49 -49.95
CA TYR A 61 -20.19 -16.15 -51.25
C TYR A 61 -18.67 -16.14 -51.15
N ASP A 62 -17.98 -16.57 -52.22
CA ASP A 62 -16.53 -16.52 -52.34
C ASP A 62 -16.10 -15.19 -52.98
N GLN A 63 -15.07 -14.57 -52.42
CA GLN A 63 -14.41 -13.41 -53.02
C GLN A 63 -12.93 -13.69 -53.22
N LYS A 64 -12.39 -13.14 -54.30
CA LYS A 64 -10.96 -13.17 -54.59
C LYS A 64 -10.51 -11.82 -55.11
N PHE A 65 -9.44 -11.25 -54.57
CA PHE A 65 -8.85 -10.05 -55.15
C PHE A 65 -7.32 -10.11 -55.13
N LYS A 66 -6.69 -9.45 -56.10
CA LYS A 66 -5.26 -9.59 -56.40
C LYS A 66 -4.61 -8.23 -56.62
N LEU A 67 -3.54 -7.95 -55.88
CA LEU A 67 -2.75 -6.72 -56.05
C LEU A 67 -1.55 -6.94 -56.97
N GLN A 68 -1.08 -5.86 -57.61
CA GLN A 68 0.15 -5.89 -58.40
C GLN A 68 1.37 -6.08 -57.49
N LYS A 69 2.21 -7.08 -57.78
CA LYS A 69 3.46 -7.34 -57.04
C LYS A 69 4.49 -6.23 -57.30
N PHE A 70 5.35 -5.99 -56.32
CA PHE A 70 6.56 -5.18 -56.52
C PHE A 70 7.52 -5.88 -57.48
N THR A 71 8.16 -5.11 -58.37
CA THR A 71 9.27 -5.62 -59.17
C THR A 71 10.49 -5.92 -58.28
N PRO A 72 11.43 -6.78 -58.71
CA PRO A 72 12.64 -7.05 -57.92
C PRO A 72 13.42 -5.77 -57.56
N SER A 73 13.57 -4.84 -58.51
CA SER A 73 14.20 -3.53 -58.27
C SER A 73 13.46 -2.71 -57.20
N GLN A 74 12.13 -2.66 -57.27
CA GLN A 74 11.33 -1.95 -56.28
C GLN A 74 11.45 -2.56 -54.89
N LYS A 75 11.54 -3.89 -54.78
CA LYS A 75 11.75 -4.57 -53.49
C LYS A 75 13.09 -4.18 -52.87
N GLU A 76 14.17 -4.20 -53.65
CA GLU A 76 15.49 -3.76 -53.19
C GLU A 76 15.49 -2.28 -52.78
N ASP A 77 14.94 -1.39 -53.61
CA ASP A 77 14.80 0.04 -53.28
C ASP A 77 14.07 0.27 -51.95
N ILE A 78 12.94 -0.42 -51.73
CA ILE A 78 12.16 -0.32 -50.49
C ILE A 78 13.00 -0.78 -49.29
N LEU A 79 13.68 -1.92 -49.41
CA LEU A 79 14.50 -2.48 -48.34
C LEU A 79 15.71 -1.58 -48.02
N ASP A 80 16.34 -0.97 -49.02
CA ASP A 80 17.44 -0.03 -48.85
C ASP A 80 16.97 1.20 -48.07
N ILE A 81 15.86 1.82 -48.47
CA ILE A 81 15.28 2.98 -47.76
C ILE A 81 14.98 2.64 -46.30
N ILE A 82 14.38 1.48 -46.05
CA ILE A 82 14.03 1.05 -44.70
C ILE A 82 15.29 0.80 -43.86
N THR A 83 16.32 0.18 -44.42
CA THR A 83 17.52 -0.22 -43.66
C THR A 83 18.55 0.91 -43.49
N GLU A 84 18.55 1.92 -44.37
CA GLU A 84 19.44 3.08 -44.29
C GLU A 84 18.98 4.15 -43.29
N ASP A 85 17.67 4.32 -43.10
CA ASP A 85 17.09 5.26 -42.13
C ASP A 85 16.68 4.54 -40.82
N PRO A 86 17.44 4.70 -39.72
CA PRO A 86 17.16 4.02 -38.47
C PRO A 86 15.81 4.41 -37.84
N PHE A 87 15.29 5.60 -38.14
CA PHE A 87 13.98 6.04 -37.66
C PHE A 87 12.85 5.31 -38.41
N ILE A 88 12.97 5.13 -39.73
CA ILE A 88 11.99 4.38 -40.52
C ILE A 88 11.96 2.92 -40.07
N LEU A 89 13.14 2.30 -39.94
CA LEU A 89 13.27 0.92 -39.47
C LEU A 89 12.60 0.73 -38.11
N SER A 90 12.97 1.55 -37.12
CA SER A 90 12.43 1.42 -35.76
C SER A 90 10.93 1.71 -35.67
N SER A 91 10.41 2.67 -36.43
CA SER A 91 8.97 2.96 -36.52
C SER A 91 8.19 1.74 -37.06
N LEU A 92 8.68 1.15 -38.16
CA LEU A 92 8.08 -0.05 -38.74
C LEU A 92 8.10 -1.23 -37.76
N LEU A 93 9.22 -1.43 -37.05
CA LEU A 93 9.33 -2.48 -36.04
C LEU A 93 8.40 -2.25 -34.85
N ASN A 94 8.08 -1.00 -34.52
CA ASN A 94 7.03 -0.64 -33.58
C ASN A 94 5.61 -0.74 -34.19
N ARG A 95 5.46 -1.36 -35.36
CA ARG A 95 4.22 -1.50 -36.14
C ARG A 95 3.58 -0.15 -36.48
N GLU A 96 4.40 0.81 -36.91
CA GLU A 96 3.95 2.13 -37.36
C GLU A 96 4.49 2.40 -38.76
N LEU A 97 3.62 2.89 -39.64
CA LEU A 97 4.07 3.33 -40.96
C LEU A 97 4.42 4.83 -40.87
N PRO A 98 5.71 5.23 -40.94
CA PRO A 98 6.08 6.63 -40.95
C PRO A 98 5.70 7.27 -42.29
N GLN A 99 5.14 8.48 -42.25
CA GLN A 99 4.71 9.19 -43.47
C GLN A 99 5.91 9.58 -44.36
N GLU A 100 7.10 9.73 -43.76
CA GLU A 100 8.34 9.93 -44.53
C GLU A 100 8.63 8.79 -45.49
N LEU A 101 8.35 7.53 -45.12
CA LEU A 101 8.57 6.40 -46.01
C LEU A 101 7.71 6.54 -47.26
N LEU A 102 6.42 6.89 -47.11
CA LEU A 102 5.55 7.12 -48.26
C LEU A 102 6.07 8.25 -49.15
N ASN A 103 6.48 9.38 -48.56
CA ASN A 103 7.00 10.52 -49.31
C ASN A 103 8.27 10.18 -50.11
N ILE A 104 9.16 9.33 -49.58
CA ILE A 104 10.36 8.86 -50.28
C ILE A 104 9.97 7.90 -51.43
N LEU A 105 9.05 6.97 -51.17
CA LEU A 105 8.58 6.01 -52.17
C LEU A 105 7.84 6.71 -53.32
N ASP A 106 6.98 7.70 -53.04
CA ASP A 106 6.29 8.47 -54.08
C ASP A 106 7.27 9.26 -54.95
N LYS A 107 8.34 9.84 -54.38
CA LYS A 107 9.41 10.50 -55.17
C LYS A 107 10.15 9.54 -56.10
N LYS A 108 10.23 8.25 -55.74
CA LYS A 108 10.79 7.17 -56.58
C LYS A 108 9.74 6.49 -57.48
N ASN A 109 8.51 7.02 -57.57
CA ASN A 109 7.40 6.42 -58.31
C ASN A 109 7.04 4.98 -57.88
N ILE A 110 7.27 4.64 -56.60
CA ILE A 110 6.89 3.35 -56.00
C ILE A 110 5.60 3.57 -55.21
N ALA A 111 4.45 3.34 -55.83
CA ALA A 111 3.15 3.55 -55.16
C ALA A 111 2.91 2.46 -54.13
N LEU A 112 3.05 2.67 -52.81
CA LEU A 112 2.90 1.63 -51.78
C LEU A 112 1.46 1.08 -51.67
N PHE A 113 0.47 1.98 -51.68
CA PHE A 113 -0.96 1.68 -51.59
C PHE A 113 -1.64 1.68 -52.96
N PRO A 114 -2.74 0.92 -53.14
CA PRO A 114 -3.60 1.08 -54.31
C PRO A 114 -4.20 2.49 -54.35
N ARG A 115 -4.17 3.15 -55.52
CA ARG A 115 -4.73 4.50 -55.73
C ARG A 115 -6.17 4.43 -56.24
N HIS A 116 -6.52 3.35 -56.94
CA HIS A 116 -7.85 3.11 -57.49
C HIS A 116 -8.29 1.66 -57.29
N TRP A 117 -9.60 1.40 -57.32
CA TRP A 117 -10.16 0.04 -57.25
C TRP A 117 -9.58 -0.93 -58.28
N ARG A 118 -9.24 -0.41 -59.47
CA ARG A 118 -8.62 -1.20 -60.56
C ARG A 118 -7.30 -1.83 -60.14
N ASP A 119 -6.62 -1.29 -59.13
CA ASP A 119 -5.36 -1.83 -58.63
C ASP A 119 -5.55 -3.09 -57.75
N ILE A 120 -6.79 -3.35 -57.30
CA ILE A 120 -7.15 -4.43 -56.37
C ILE A 120 -7.72 -5.67 -57.10
N ASN A 121 -8.16 -5.54 -58.37
CA ASN A 121 -8.66 -6.65 -59.24
C ASN A 121 -9.48 -7.72 -58.50
N GLY A 122 -10.67 -7.34 -58.02
CA GLY A 122 -11.57 -8.21 -57.24
C GLY A 122 -12.68 -8.90 -58.04
N THR A 123 -13.02 -10.13 -57.65
CA THR A 123 -14.14 -10.95 -58.15
C THR A 123 -14.95 -11.50 -56.98
N CYS A 124 -16.26 -11.69 -57.17
CA CYS A 124 -17.16 -12.25 -56.17
C CYS A 124 -18.14 -13.22 -56.85
N SER A 125 -18.48 -14.34 -56.19
CA SER A 125 -19.49 -15.29 -56.68
C SER A 125 -20.94 -14.84 -56.49
N CYS A 126 -21.17 -13.59 -56.11
CA CYS A 126 -22.52 -13.09 -55.86
C CYS A 126 -23.18 -12.58 -57.15
N PRO A 127 -24.52 -12.59 -57.25
CA PRO A 127 -25.23 -12.11 -58.44
C PRO A 127 -25.18 -10.58 -58.64
N ASP A 128 -24.54 -9.81 -57.74
CA ASP A 128 -24.34 -8.37 -57.88
C ASP A 128 -23.24 -8.11 -58.92
N TRP A 129 -23.64 -7.61 -60.11
CA TRP A 129 -22.76 -7.33 -61.24
C TRP A 129 -21.75 -6.20 -60.99
N ALA A 130 -21.97 -5.37 -59.96
CA ALA A 130 -21.07 -4.27 -59.69
C ALA A 130 -19.79 -4.71 -59.00
N VAL A 131 -18.69 -4.02 -59.37
CA VAL A 131 -17.37 -4.27 -58.81
C VAL A 131 -16.82 -2.94 -58.28
N PRO A 132 -16.60 -2.79 -56.97
CA PRO A 132 -16.86 -3.75 -55.90
C PRO A 132 -18.35 -3.91 -55.56
N CYS A 133 -18.80 -5.15 -55.36
CA CYS A 133 -20.07 -5.45 -54.72
C CYS A 133 -19.98 -5.20 -53.20
N LYS A 134 -21.11 -5.26 -52.48
CA LYS A 134 -21.13 -5.10 -51.01
C LYS A 134 -20.24 -6.13 -50.27
N HIS A 135 -20.11 -7.35 -50.78
CA HIS A 135 -19.27 -8.39 -50.17
C HIS A 135 -17.78 -8.08 -50.35
N LEU A 136 -17.34 -7.68 -51.54
CA LEU A 136 -15.97 -7.22 -51.79
C LEU A 136 -15.61 -6.00 -50.93
N ALA A 137 -16.51 -5.02 -50.86
CA ALA A 137 -16.32 -3.86 -50.00
C ALA A 137 -16.17 -4.26 -48.52
N ALA A 138 -16.94 -5.25 -48.03
CA ALA A 138 -16.82 -5.76 -46.67
C ALA A 138 -15.42 -6.34 -46.38
N VAL A 139 -14.86 -7.11 -47.32
CA VAL A 139 -13.51 -7.69 -47.18
C VAL A 139 -12.44 -6.61 -47.15
N VAL A 140 -12.57 -5.56 -47.98
CA VAL A 140 -11.64 -4.42 -47.98
C VAL A 140 -11.66 -3.66 -46.64
N TYR A 141 -12.84 -3.47 -46.04
CA TYR A 141 -12.94 -2.88 -44.70
C TYR A 141 -12.29 -3.77 -43.64
N VAL A 142 -12.52 -5.09 -43.67
CA VAL A 142 -11.86 -6.04 -42.74
C VAL A 142 -10.34 -6.01 -42.90
N ILE A 143 -9.83 -5.92 -44.11
CA ILE A 143 -8.39 -5.85 -44.36
C ILE A 143 -7.81 -4.50 -43.97
N ALA A 144 -8.55 -3.41 -44.15
CA ALA A 144 -8.17 -2.10 -43.61
C ALA A 144 -7.97 -2.16 -42.09
N ASN A 145 -8.82 -2.91 -41.38
CA ASN A 145 -8.70 -3.11 -39.93
C ASN A 145 -7.44 -3.86 -39.53
N GLU A 146 -7.05 -4.88 -40.30
CA GLU A 146 -5.83 -5.64 -40.04
C GLU A 146 -4.58 -4.85 -40.48
N ILE A 147 -4.66 -4.03 -41.53
CA ILE A 147 -3.62 -3.08 -41.94
C ILE A 147 -3.41 -2.02 -40.84
N ASP A 148 -4.49 -1.51 -40.26
CA ASP A 148 -4.45 -0.59 -39.12
C ASP A 148 -3.61 -1.19 -37.98
N LYS A 149 -3.80 -2.48 -37.65
CA LYS A 149 -3.04 -3.21 -36.60
C LYS A 149 -1.62 -3.62 -37.00
N ASN A 150 -1.41 -3.90 -38.29
CA ASN A 150 -0.16 -4.42 -38.85
C ASN A 150 0.14 -3.82 -40.23
N PRO A 151 0.93 -2.72 -40.31
CA PRO A 151 1.23 -2.06 -41.58
C PRO A 151 2.06 -2.91 -42.54
N PHE A 152 2.79 -3.94 -42.05
CA PHE A 152 3.55 -4.86 -42.90
C PHE A 152 2.67 -5.61 -43.89
N MET A 153 1.37 -5.77 -43.59
CA MET A 153 0.44 -6.46 -44.47
C MET A 153 0.32 -5.79 -45.84
N VAL A 154 0.53 -4.46 -45.94
CA VAL A 154 0.52 -3.73 -47.21
C VAL A 154 1.66 -4.19 -48.13
N PHE A 155 2.83 -4.48 -47.56
CA PHE A 155 3.98 -5.01 -48.31
C PHE A 155 3.78 -6.48 -48.67
N LEU A 156 3.27 -7.27 -47.73
CA LEU A 156 2.99 -8.70 -47.91
C LEU A 156 2.00 -8.93 -49.07
N LEU A 157 0.91 -8.15 -49.10
CA LEU A 157 -0.09 -8.16 -50.17
C LEU A 157 0.47 -7.83 -51.55
N ARG A 158 1.71 -7.34 -51.63
CA ARG A 158 2.43 -7.04 -52.87
C ARG A 158 3.68 -7.90 -53.06
N GLY A 159 3.76 -8.99 -52.30
CA GLY A 159 4.79 -10.02 -52.42
C GLY A 159 6.13 -9.63 -51.80
N LEU A 160 6.15 -8.73 -50.82
CA LEU A 160 7.36 -8.38 -50.06
C LEU A 160 7.13 -8.63 -48.56
N ASP A 161 7.78 -9.66 -48.02
CA ASP A 161 7.86 -9.86 -46.57
C ASP A 161 9.07 -9.07 -46.02
N VAL A 162 8.82 -7.81 -45.68
CA VAL A 162 9.85 -6.87 -45.19
C VAL A 162 10.60 -7.44 -43.99
N LEU A 163 9.92 -8.18 -43.11
CA LEU A 163 10.51 -8.71 -41.90
C LEU A 163 11.55 -9.79 -42.22
N VAL A 164 11.16 -10.77 -43.05
CA VAL A 164 12.05 -11.85 -43.49
C VAL A 164 13.26 -11.30 -44.26
N GLU A 165 13.08 -10.31 -45.12
CA GLU A 165 14.18 -9.76 -45.92
C GLU A 165 15.15 -8.91 -45.09
N ILE A 166 14.66 -8.15 -44.11
CA ILE A 166 15.52 -7.38 -43.20
C ILE A 166 16.37 -8.30 -42.31
N GLN A 167 15.85 -9.47 -41.89
CA GLN A 167 16.64 -10.49 -41.19
C GLN A 167 17.78 -11.03 -42.05
N LYS A 168 17.53 -11.35 -43.32
CA LYS A 168 18.58 -11.80 -44.25
C LYS A 168 19.69 -10.77 -44.42
N ARG A 169 19.37 -9.48 -44.29
CA ARG A 169 20.32 -8.35 -44.34
C ARG A 169 21.08 -8.13 -43.02
N GLY A 170 20.97 -9.03 -42.04
CA GLY A 170 21.75 -9.02 -40.80
C GLY A 170 21.15 -8.19 -39.65
N PHE A 171 19.92 -7.70 -39.80
CA PHE A 171 19.18 -7.07 -38.71
C PHE A 171 18.44 -8.14 -37.89
N ASN A 172 19.21 -8.95 -37.17
CA ASN A 172 18.68 -9.99 -36.29
C ASN A 172 18.18 -9.36 -34.98
N ALA A 173 16.87 -9.12 -34.88
CA ALA A 173 16.25 -9.01 -33.56
C ALA A 173 16.28 -10.41 -32.91
N GLN A 174 16.73 -10.51 -31.66
CA GLN A 174 16.70 -11.77 -30.91
C GLN A 174 15.24 -12.21 -30.70
N GLY A 175 14.72 -13.03 -31.63
CA GLY A 175 13.35 -13.55 -31.58
C GLY A 175 12.40 -12.76 -32.47
N ASP A 176 11.40 -13.50 -32.98
CA ASP A 176 10.23 -13.08 -33.77
C ASP A 176 9.93 -11.57 -33.67
N PHE A 177 9.74 -10.85 -34.78
CA PHE A 177 9.31 -9.43 -34.79
C PHE A 177 7.92 -9.20 -34.17
N ARG A 178 7.30 -10.27 -33.66
CA ARG A 178 6.15 -10.20 -32.76
C ARG A 178 6.63 -9.66 -31.42
N LEU A 179 5.88 -8.73 -30.87
CA LEU A 179 6.17 -8.24 -29.53
C LEU A 179 6.12 -9.44 -28.56
N PRO A 180 7.19 -9.70 -27.81
CA PRO A 180 7.28 -10.87 -26.97
C PRO A 180 6.20 -10.80 -25.90
N VAL A 181 5.42 -11.87 -25.77
CA VAL A 181 4.45 -12.07 -24.70
C VAL A 181 5.02 -13.12 -23.75
N THR A 182 4.94 -12.88 -22.46
CA THR A 182 5.49 -13.80 -21.45
C THR A 182 4.66 -15.08 -21.40
N PRO A 183 5.25 -16.27 -21.66
CA PRO A 183 4.55 -17.53 -21.48
C PRO A 183 4.36 -17.86 -20.00
N LEU A 184 3.19 -18.37 -19.62
CA LEU A 184 2.87 -18.76 -18.23
C LEU A 184 3.94 -19.69 -17.63
N ARG A 185 4.45 -20.64 -18.42
CA ARG A 185 5.54 -21.55 -18.02
C ARG A 185 6.81 -20.86 -17.52
N LYS A 186 7.10 -19.61 -17.95
CA LYS A 186 8.26 -18.85 -17.48
C LYS A 186 8.09 -18.29 -16.07
N LEU A 187 6.85 -18.19 -15.58
CA LEU A 187 6.51 -17.70 -14.24
C LEU A 187 6.49 -18.82 -13.20
N LEU A 188 6.56 -20.07 -13.65
CA LEU A 188 6.43 -21.27 -12.83
C LEU A 188 7.78 -21.97 -12.65
N THR A 189 7.87 -22.78 -11.61
CA THR A 189 9.04 -23.60 -11.28
C THR A 189 8.59 -24.93 -10.67
N THR A 190 9.46 -25.94 -10.76
CA THR A 190 9.33 -27.22 -10.04
C THR A 190 10.30 -27.34 -8.88
N LYS A 191 11.23 -26.39 -8.75
CA LYS A 191 12.21 -26.37 -7.66
C LYS A 191 11.58 -25.72 -6.44
N SER A 192 11.54 -26.46 -5.34
CA SER A 192 11.30 -25.88 -4.02
C SER A 192 12.46 -24.96 -3.65
N SER A 193 12.16 -23.91 -2.90
CA SER A 193 13.14 -23.02 -2.28
C SER A 193 12.92 -22.87 -0.78
N SER A 194 12.16 -23.79 -0.18
CA SER A 194 11.81 -23.78 1.25
C SER A 194 13.04 -23.87 2.16
N GLU A 195 14.05 -24.66 1.78
CA GLU A 195 15.29 -24.84 2.57
C GLU A 195 16.06 -23.53 2.83
N ASN A 196 15.95 -22.54 1.95
CA ASN A 196 16.66 -21.26 2.07
C ASN A 196 15.79 -20.13 2.64
N TYR A 197 14.51 -20.42 2.91
CA TYR A 197 13.58 -19.42 3.40
C TYR A 197 13.67 -19.30 4.93
N GLN A 198 13.86 -18.07 5.40
CA GLN A 198 13.76 -17.75 6.81
C GLN A 198 12.83 -16.56 6.96
N PHE A 199 11.76 -16.73 7.74
CA PHE A 199 10.84 -15.63 8.03
C PHE A 199 11.57 -14.52 8.79
N ARG A 200 11.41 -13.28 8.32
CA ARG A 200 12.08 -12.08 8.87
C ARG A 200 11.03 -11.05 9.32
N PRO A 201 10.46 -11.17 10.54
CA PRO A 201 9.42 -10.27 11.04
C PRO A 201 9.80 -8.79 10.99
N GLN A 202 11.09 -8.47 11.13
CA GLN A 202 11.62 -7.10 11.05
C GLN A 202 11.35 -6.40 9.70
N LEU A 203 11.06 -7.13 8.62
CA LEU A 203 10.68 -6.52 7.34
C LEU A 203 9.28 -5.89 7.39
N MET A 204 8.41 -6.31 8.31
CA MET A 204 7.06 -5.77 8.47
C MET A 204 7.06 -4.28 8.86
N SER A 205 8.13 -3.79 9.50
CA SER A 205 8.27 -2.37 9.86
C SER A 205 8.65 -1.48 8.67
N LYS A 206 9.14 -2.08 7.58
CA LYS A 206 9.48 -1.35 6.33
C LYS A 206 8.28 -1.17 5.40
N ILE A 207 7.15 -1.81 5.71
CA ILE A 207 5.92 -1.68 4.93
C ILE A 207 5.22 -0.38 5.35
N ASP A 208 5.21 0.59 4.45
CA ASP A 208 4.55 1.88 4.58
C ASP A 208 3.76 2.19 3.30
N PHE A 209 2.44 2.03 3.37
CA PHE A 209 1.53 2.27 2.24
C PHE A 209 1.24 3.76 2.01
N SER A 210 1.54 4.63 2.98
CA SER A 210 1.36 6.09 2.84
C SER A 210 2.31 6.69 1.78
N THR A 211 3.40 5.98 1.48
CA THR A 211 4.35 6.34 0.41
C THR A 211 3.77 6.22 -1.01
N LEU A 212 2.66 5.49 -1.20
CA LEU A 212 2.09 5.23 -2.51
C LEU A 212 1.47 6.50 -3.14
N PRO A 213 1.92 6.94 -4.33
CA PRO A 213 1.38 8.13 -4.98
C PRO A 213 0.02 7.87 -5.64
N GLU A 214 -0.78 8.93 -5.81
CA GLU A 214 -1.95 8.90 -6.68
C GLU A 214 -1.53 8.60 -8.13
N SER A 215 -1.89 7.41 -8.63
CA SER A 215 -1.26 6.85 -9.84
C SER A 215 -2.17 6.84 -11.06
N ARG A 216 -3.48 7.11 -10.89
CA ARG A 216 -4.47 7.02 -11.98
C ARG A 216 -4.06 7.82 -13.22
N GLU A 217 -3.74 9.10 -13.06
CA GLU A 217 -3.38 9.96 -14.19
C GLU A 217 -2.01 9.59 -14.76
N LEU A 218 -1.08 9.19 -13.90
CA LEU A 218 0.26 8.73 -14.30
C LEU A 218 0.16 7.50 -15.22
N VAL A 219 -0.58 6.47 -14.80
CA VAL A 219 -0.78 5.23 -15.56
C VAL A 219 -1.54 5.48 -16.86
N LEU A 220 -2.64 6.24 -16.81
CA LEU A 220 -3.46 6.51 -18.01
C LEU A 220 -2.72 7.37 -19.05
N LYS A 221 -1.86 8.32 -18.63
CA LYS A 221 -1.10 9.17 -19.57
C LYS A 221 -0.17 8.37 -20.49
N LEU A 222 0.36 7.24 -20.02
CA LEU A 222 1.24 6.39 -20.83
C LEU A 222 0.50 5.70 -21.98
N LEU A 223 -0.81 5.47 -21.82
CA LEU A 223 -1.61 4.72 -22.78
C LEU A 223 -2.12 5.66 -23.90
N PRO A 224 -1.93 5.30 -25.18
CA PRO A 224 -2.50 6.05 -26.29
C PRO A 224 -4.03 5.88 -26.32
N GLU A 225 -4.71 6.92 -26.82
CA GLU A 225 -6.16 6.91 -27.03
C GLU A 225 -6.55 6.02 -28.22
N LYS A 226 -7.75 5.44 -28.18
CA LYS A 226 -8.36 4.67 -29.28
C LYS A 226 -7.49 3.52 -29.79
N PRO A 227 -7.23 2.50 -28.95
CA PRO A 227 -6.42 1.37 -29.37
C PRO A 227 -7.05 0.57 -30.51
N LEU A 228 -6.20 0.03 -31.36
CA LEU A 228 -6.57 -0.65 -32.61
C LEU A 228 -7.30 -1.99 -32.40
N PHE A 229 -7.27 -2.53 -31.18
CA PHE A 229 -7.97 -3.76 -30.81
C PHE A 229 -9.40 -3.52 -30.31
N PHE A 230 -9.80 -2.28 -29.98
CA PHE A 230 -11.10 -1.98 -29.38
C PHE A 230 -11.91 -1.01 -30.26
N HIS A 231 -12.90 -1.53 -30.98
CA HIS A 231 -13.60 -0.77 -32.03
C HIS A 231 -14.85 -0.02 -31.56
N MET A 232 -15.26 -0.18 -30.30
CA MET A 232 -16.47 0.41 -29.73
C MET A 232 -16.27 1.83 -29.17
N GLY A 233 -15.03 2.32 -29.10
CA GLY A 233 -14.70 3.62 -28.53
C GLY A 233 -13.25 3.67 -28.07
N ASP A 234 -12.96 4.51 -27.08
CA ASP A 234 -11.65 4.56 -26.46
C ASP A 234 -11.57 3.61 -25.25
N PHE A 235 -10.74 2.57 -25.35
CA PHE A 235 -10.53 1.63 -24.24
C PHE A 235 -9.83 2.28 -23.05
N LYS A 236 -9.06 3.35 -23.26
CA LYS A 236 -8.47 4.14 -22.17
C LYS A 236 -9.55 4.75 -21.27
N GLU A 237 -10.67 5.20 -21.83
CA GLU A 237 -11.82 5.66 -21.05
C GLU A 237 -12.50 4.52 -20.27
N VAL A 238 -12.59 3.33 -20.86
CA VAL A 238 -13.12 2.12 -20.20
C VAL A 238 -12.26 1.79 -18.98
N LEU A 239 -10.93 1.80 -19.14
CA LEU A 239 -9.98 1.59 -18.05
C LEU A 239 -10.05 2.70 -16.99
N ALA A 240 -10.15 3.97 -17.40
CA ALA A 240 -10.27 5.10 -16.48
C ALA A 240 -11.54 5.00 -15.60
N LYS A 241 -12.66 4.56 -16.18
CA LYS A 241 -13.91 4.29 -15.45
C LYS A 241 -13.74 3.11 -14.48
N ALA A 242 -13.05 2.05 -14.88
CA ALA A 242 -12.76 0.92 -14.01
C ALA A 242 -11.95 1.35 -12.77
N TYR A 243 -10.84 2.06 -12.98
CA TYR A 243 -10.02 2.62 -11.89
C TYR A 243 -10.84 3.50 -10.93
N LEU A 244 -11.66 4.41 -11.47
CA LEU A 244 -12.47 5.30 -10.64
C LEU A 244 -13.51 4.53 -9.80
N LYS A 245 -14.23 3.58 -10.41
CA LYS A 245 -15.25 2.79 -9.68
C LYS A 245 -14.61 1.91 -8.60
N VAL A 246 -13.51 1.22 -8.95
CA VAL A 246 -12.77 0.36 -8.00
C VAL A 246 -12.23 1.19 -6.85
N ALA A 247 -11.52 2.29 -7.11
CA ALA A 247 -10.98 3.17 -6.07
C ALA A 247 -12.07 3.65 -5.10
N LYS A 248 -13.23 4.07 -5.63
CA LYS A 248 -14.39 4.48 -4.82
C LYS A 248 -14.98 3.33 -4.00
N GLY A 249 -14.99 2.11 -4.56
CA GLY A 249 -15.47 0.90 -3.89
C GLY A 249 -14.58 0.50 -2.73
N VAL A 250 -13.28 0.31 -2.98
CA VAL A 250 -12.31 -0.17 -1.97
C VAL A 250 -12.05 0.84 -0.86
N LYS A 251 -12.23 2.14 -1.09
CA LYS A 251 -12.15 3.16 -0.04
C LYS A 251 -13.16 2.93 1.10
N LYS A 252 -14.27 2.23 0.82
CA LYS A 252 -15.24 1.83 1.86
C LYS A 252 -14.76 0.65 2.71
N LEU A 253 -13.83 -0.15 2.17
CA LEU A 253 -13.22 -1.30 2.85
C LEU A 253 -12.03 -0.88 3.74
N GLN A 254 -11.50 0.34 3.57
CA GLN A 254 -10.42 0.94 4.39
C GLN A 254 -10.89 1.37 5.80
N GLY A 255 -11.72 0.56 6.45
CA GLY A 255 -12.13 0.75 7.84
C GLY A 255 -11.13 0.12 8.81
N LEU A 256 -11.11 0.61 10.05
CA LEU A 256 -10.45 -0.11 11.13
C LEU A 256 -11.19 -1.43 11.36
N PRO A 257 -10.48 -2.57 11.51
CA PRO A 257 -11.11 -3.84 11.83
C PRO A 257 -12.02 -3.70 13.05
N GLY A 258 -13.26 -4.17 12.94
CA GLY A 258 -14.12 -4.37 14.11
C GLY A 258 -13.51 -5.43 15.03
N ASP A 259 -13.79 -5.34 16.34
CA ASP A 259 -13.54 -6.48 17.24
C ASP A 259 -14.51 -7.59 16.82
N ALA A 260 -14.06 -8.50 15.96
CA ALA A 260 -14.80 -9.71 15.66
C ALA A 260 -14.34 -10.79 16.64
N ASP A 261 -15.29 -11.44 17.32
CA ASP A 261 -15.00 -12.48 18.33
C ASP A 261 -14.44 -13.78 17.72
N TYR A 262 -14.40 -13.91 16.39
CA TYR A 262 -13.98 -15.11 15.68
C TYR A 262 -13.07 -14.77 14.50
N ASN A 263 -11.89 -15.38 14.47
CA ASN A 263 -10.97 -15.32 13.32
C ASN A 263 -10.47 -16.73 13.02
N PHE A 264 -10.82 -17.23 11.83
CA PHE A 264 -10.39 -18.53 11.33
C PHE A 264 -8.87 -18.73 11.39
N PHE A 265 -8.08 -17.69 11.10
CA PHE A 265 -6.61 -17.77 11.09
C PHE A 265 -6.00 -17.83 12.50
N GLU A 266 -6.72 -17.44 13.55
CA GLU A 266 -6.20 -17.56 14.93
C GLU A 266 -6.22 -19.00 15.41
N GLU A 267 -7.31 -19.72 15.11
CA GLU A 267 -7.52 -21.11 15.51
C GLU A 267 -6.72 -22.11 14.65
N ASN A 268 -6.28 -21.69 13.45
CA ASN A 268 -5.68 -22.55 12.44
C ASN A 268 -4.27 -22.07 12.07
N GLN A 269 -3.29 -22.34 12.94
CA GLN A 269 -1.88 -22.01 12.72
C GLN A 269 -1.22 -23.08 11.84
N GLY A 270 -1.22 -22.87 10.52
CA GLY A 270 -0.57 -23.76 9.57
C GLY A 270 -0.14 -23.08 8.29
N GLU A 271 0.52 -23.83 7.43
CA GLU A 271 0.93 -23.37 6.11
C GLU A 271 -0.28 -23.29 5.18
N PHE A 272 -0.48 -22.09 4.60
CA PHE A 272 -1.59 -21.82 3.70
C PHE A 272 -1.06 -21.72 2.27
N THR A 273 -1.65 -22.50 1.37
CA THR A 273 -1.29 -22.51 -0.06
C THR A 273 -2.50 -22.12 -0.89
N VAL A 274 -2.32 -21.14 -1.77
CA VAL A 274 -3.35 -20.64 -2.69
C VAL A 274 -3.24 -21.37 -4.03
N PHE A 275 -4.33 -22.02 -4.44
CA PHE A 275 -4.41 -22.76 -5.69
C PHE A 275 -5.11 -21.92 -6.76
N LEU A 276 -4.38 -21.69 -7.86
CA LEU A 276 -4.89 -21.09 -9.09
C LEU A 276 -4.98 -22.14 -10.19
N ASP A 277 -5.84 -21.93 -11.18
CA ASP A 277 -5.88 -22.75 -12.39
C ASP A 277 -5.01 -22.20 -13.53
N ASP A 278 -5.09 -22.80 -14.72
CA ASP A 278 -4.35 -22.42 -15.91
C ASP A 278 -4.78 -21.06 -16.50
N THR A 279 -5.95 -20.55 -16.11
CA THR A 279 -6.43 -19.19 -16.40
C THR A 279 -6.06 -18.18 -15.31
N LEU A 280 -5.34 -18.61 -14.28
CA LEU A 280 -5.00 -17.85 -13.07
C LEU A 280 -6.22 -17.43 -12.24
N GLU A 281 -7.34 -18.14 -12.40
CA GLU A 281 -8.53 -17.98 -11.56
C GLU A 281 -8.27 -18.68 -10.22
N PHE A 282 -8.66 -18.03 -9.12
CA PHE A 282 -8.62 -18.62 -7.79
C PHE A 282 -9.56 -19.82 -7.70
N ARG A 283 -9.06 -20.96 -7.19
CA ARG A 283 -9.86 -22.16 -6.98
C ARG A 283 -10.16 -22.42 -5.50
N TYR A 284 -9.14 -22.46 -4.66
CA TYR A 284 -9.29 -22.67 -3.22
C TYR A 284 -7.99 -22.36 -2.48
N VAL A 285 -8.05 -22.32 -1.15
CA VAL A 285 -6.88 -22.36 -0.26
C VAL A 285 -6.79 -23.74 0.37
N SER A 286 -5.59 -24.34 0.43
CA SER A 286 -5.33 -25.47 1.32
C SER A 286 -4.63 -25.00 2.58
N LEU A 287 -4.86 -25.72 3.68
CA LEU A 287 -4.21 -25.53 4.95
C LEU A 287 -3.51 -26.82 5.33
N GLN A 288 -2.22 -26.74 5.62
CA GLN A 288 -1.45 -27.84 6.18
C GLN A 288 -1.01 -27.45 7.59
N ILE A 289 -1.44 -28.21 8.59
CA ILE A 289 -1.01 -28.05 9.98
C ILE A 289 0.06 -29.11 10.24
N ASP A 290 1.27 -28.67 10.58
CA ASP A 290 2.43 -29.56 10.81
C ASP A 290 2.66 -30.57 9.66
N HIS A 291 2.74 -31.86 9.98
CA HIS A 291 2.94 -32.96 9.03
C HIS A 291 1.64 -33.68 8.65
N GLU A 292 0.47 -33.09 8.96
CA GLU A 292 -0.82 -33.66 8.59
C GLU A 292 -1.12 -33.49 7.09
N GLU A 293 -2.08 -34.27 6.58
CA GLU A 293 -2.54 -34.11 5.21
C GLU A 293 -3.17 -32.72 4.97
N PRO A 294 -2.90 -32.08 3.82
CA PRO A 294 -3.48 -30.78 3.49
C PRO A 294 -5.02 -30.82 3.48
N GLN A 295 -5.62 -29.95 4.30
CA GLN A 295 -7.07 -29.80 4.42
C GLN A 295 -7.58 -28.67 3.52
N LEU A 296 -8.86 -28.74 3.15
CA LEU A 296 -9.58 -27.73 2.37
C LEU A 296 -10.60 -27.01 3.27
N PRO A 297 -10.25 -25.86 3.86
CA PRO A 297 -11.15 -25.16 4.77
C PRO A 297 -12.44 -24.75 4.07
N GLN A 298 -13.59 -25.13 4.63
CA GLN A 298 -14.90 -24.79 4.03
C GLN A 298 -15.11 -23.26 3.95
N ASN A 299 -14.54 -22.51 4.90
CA ASN A 299 -14.67 -21.07 5.01
C ASN A 299 -13.66 -20.29 4.13
N LEU A 300 -12.88 -20.96 3.26
CA LEU A 300 -11.89 -20.31 2.37
C LEU A 300 -11.99 -20.84 0.92
N ARG A 301 -13.21 -21.04 0.42
CA ARG A 301 -13.47 -21.58 -0.93
C ARG A 301 -13.61 -20.51 -2.01
N SER A 302 -13.76 -19.24 -1.65
CA SER A 302 -13.76 -18.12 -2.59
C SER A 302 -12.82 -17.00 -2.15
N VAL A 303 -12.45 -16.14 -3.10
CA VAL A 303 -11.65 -14.93 -2.80
C VAL A 303 -12.39 -14.02 -1.82
N LYS A 304 -13.73 -13.97 -1.89
CA LYS A 304 -14.54 -13.18 -0.98
C LYS A 304 -14.44 -13.69 0.45
N ASP A 305 -14.55 -15.00 0.65
CA ASP A 305 -14.41 -15.61 1.98
C ASP A 305 -13.01 -15.35 2.54
N LEU A 306 -11.98 -15.46 1.69
CA LEU A 306 -10.60 -15.13 2.05
C LEU A 306 -10.46 -13.67 2.51
N MET A 307 -11.02 -12.72 1.76
CA MET A 307 -11.00 -11.30 2.09
C MET A 307 -11.74 -11.00 3.40
N ASP A 308 -12.91 -11.60 3.60
CA ASP A 308 -13.72 -11.40 4.81
C ASP A 308 -12.96 -11.91 6.05
N ASN A 309 -12.33 -13.09 5.98
CA ASN A 309 -11.50 -13.60 7.09
C ASN A 309 -10.24 -12.75 7.34
N ILE A 310 -9.56 -12.27 6.28
CA ILE A 310 -8.39 -11.38 6.42
C ILE A 310 -8.75 -10.06 7.10
N HIS A 311 -9.96 -9.52 6.82
CA HIS A 311 -10.42 -8.25 7.39
C HIS A 311 -10.56 -8.30 8.92
N HIS A 312 -10.72 -9.49 9.49
CA HIS A 312 -10.88 -9.72 10.93
C HIS A 312 -9.58 -10.05 11.67
N ILE A 313 -8.42 -9.99 11.00
CA ILE A 313 -7.13 -10.23 11.63
C ILE A 313 -6.81 -9.14 12.67
N ASN A 314 -6.50 -9.58 13.90
CA ASN A 314 -6.06 -8.69 14.96
C ASN A 314 -4.61 -8.27 14.74
N LEU A 315 -4.41 -6.99 14.41
CA LEU A 315 -3.11 -6.40 14.13
C LEU A 315 -2.11 -6.51 15.29
N ALA A 316 -2.58 -6.51 16.53
CA ALA A 316 -1.72 -6.62 17.71
C ALA A 316 -1.01 -7.97 17.78
N HIS A 317 -1.61 -9.02 17.22
CA HIS A 317 -1.09 -10.38 17.25
C HIS A 317 -0.44 -10.81 15.94
N LEU A 318 -0.26 -9.90 14.96
CA LEU A 318 0.21 -10.26 13.62
C LEU A 318 1.53 -11.04 13.61
N GLN A 319 2.40 -10.82 14.60
CA GLN A 319 3.67 -11.54 14.75
C GLN A 319 3.52 -13.00 15.22
N ASN A 320 2.37 -13.34 15.80
CA ASN A 320 2.07 -14.67 16.33
C ASN A 320 1.41 -15.58 15.28
N TYR A 321 0.96 -15.03 14.16
CA TYR A 321 0.39 -15.83 13.08
C TYR A 321 1.47 -16.47 12.22
N HIS A 322 1.13 -17.61 11.61
CA HIS A 322 1.99 -18.27 10.63
C HIS A 322 2.40 -17.31 9.48
N PRO A 323 3.65 -17.39 8.96
CA PRO A 323 4.16 -16.50 7.91
C PRO A 323 3.28 -16.38 6.66
N SER A 324 2.59 -17.46 6.26
CA SER A 324 1.64 -17.46 5.14
C SER A 324 0.43 -16.53 5.39
N VAL A 325 -0.07 -16.46 6.62
CA VAL A 325 -1.18 -15.55 7.00
C VAL A 325 -0.71 -14.10 6.95
N VAL A 326 0.49 -13.83 7.48
CA VAL A 326 1.10 -12.50 7.43
C VAL A 326 1.28 -12.04 5.98
N ALA A 327 1.75 -12.94 5.11
CA ALA A 327 1.87 -12.71 3.68
C ALA A 327 0.52 -12.46 2.99
N LEU A 328 -0.53 -13.23 3.30
CA LEU A 328 -1.88 -13.01 2.79
C LEU A 328 -2.41 -11.64 3.19
N TYR A 329 -2.30 -11.32 4.47
CA TYR A 329 -2.75 -10.04 5.03
C TYR A 329 -2.08 -8.87 4.31
N PHE A 330 -0.75 -8.85 4.22
CA PHE A 330 -0.06 -7.74 3.56
C PHE A 330 -0.24 -7.70 2.04
N SER A 331 -0.42 -8.86 1.38
CA SER A 331 -0.76 -8.89 -0.05
C SER A 331 -2.16 -8.31 -0.31
N TYR A 332 -3.13 -8.62 0.56
CA TYR A 332 -4.46 -8.01 0.51
C TYR A 332 -4.42 -6.51 0.79
N GLN A 333 -3.70 -6.07 1.83
CA GLN A 333 -3.54 -4.64 2.13
C GLN A 333 -2.86 -3.89 0.98
N LEU A 334 -1.80 -4.46 0.40
CA LEU A 334 -1.17 -3.88 -0.79
C LEU A 334 -2.17 -3.78 -1.93
N ALA A 335 -2.91 -4.85 -2.25
CA ALA A 335 -3.91 -4.83 -3.31
C ALA A 335 -4.97 -3.73 -3.08
N LEU A 336 -5.44 -3.58 -1.85
CA LEU A 336 -6.44 -2.59 -1.46
C LEU A 336 -5.91 -1.15 -1.61
N HIS A 337 -4.67 -0.89 -1.19
CA HIS A 337 -4.04 0.43 -1.35
C HIS A 337 -3.68 0.74 -2.81
N LEU A 338 -3.18 -0.23 -3.56
CA LEU A 338 -2.94 -0.08 -5.01
C LEU A 338 -4.25 0.17 -5.76
N ALA A 339 -5.33 -0.52 -5.40
CA ALA A 339 -6.65 -0.31 -5.98
C ALA A 339 -7.19 1.10 -5.68
N ASN A 340 -7.03 1.58 -4.45
CA ASN A 340 -7.42 2.94 -4.04
C ASN A 340 -6.66 4.02 -4.83
N LYS A 341 -5.34 3.83 -5.01
CA LYS A 341 -4.46 4.76 -5.74
C LYS A 341 -4.42 4.54 -7.26
N SER A 342 -5.14 3.53 -7.77
CA SER A 342 -5.10 3.08 -9.17
C SER A 342 -3.68 2.73 -9.66
N ALA A 343 -2.86 2.15 -8.79
CA ALA A 343 -1.46 1.81 -9.01
C ALA A 343 -1.28 0.33 -9.45
N PHE A 344 -2.10 -0.11 -10.39
CA PHE A 344 -2.07 -1.48 -10.93
C PHE A 344 -2.34 -1.48 -12.43
N ILE A 345 -1.77 -2.43 -13.16
CA ILE A 345 -1.78 -2.47 -14.62
C ILE A 345 -2.13 -3.87 -15.15
N PRO A 346 -2.74 -3.99 -16.34
CA PRO A 346 -3.00 -5.27 -16.97
C PRO A 346 -1.77 -5.78 -17.73
N GLU A 347 -1.51 -7.08 -17.66
CA GLU A 347 -0.44 -7.78 -18.35
C GLU A 347 -0.98 -8.94 -19.19
N LEU A 348 -0.52 -9.05 -20.44
CA LEU A 348 -0.88 -10.13 -21.34
C LEU A 348 0.06 -11.34 -21.14
N ILE A 349 -0.53 -12.51 -20.92
CA ILE A 349 0.19 -13.78 -20.70
C ILE A 349 -0.24 -14.81 -21.75
N GLU A 350 0.72 -15.55 -22.30
CA GLU A 350 0.44 -16.71 -23.16
C GLU A 350 0.34 -17.98 -22.32
N VAL A 351 -0.86 -18.56 -22.25
CA VAL A 351 -1.12 -19.79 -21.46
C VAL A 351 -0.71 -21.02 -22.26
N THR A 352 -1.20 -21.10 -23.50
CA THR A 352 -0.81 -22.10 -24.50
C THR A 352 -0.60 -21.40 -25.84
N PRO A 353 0.11 -22.01 -26.82
CA PRO A 353 0.30 -21.39 -28.13
C PRO A 353 -1.02 -20.86 -28.71
N LYS A 354 -1.05 -19.59 -29.10
CA LYS A 354 -2.23 -18.86 -29.65
C LYS A 354 -3.38 -18.55 -28.66
N LYS A 355 -3.23 -18.85 -27.37
CA LYS A 355 -4.23 -18.55 -26.33
C LYS A 355 -3.64 -17.62 -25.27
N TYR A 356 -4.29 -16.47 -25.08
CA TYR A 356 -3.80 -15.41 -24.21
C TYR A 356 -4.83 -15.02 -23.15
N ILE A 357 -4.36 -14.58 -21.99
CA ILE A 357 -5.18 -14.03 -20.91
C ILE A 357 -4.60 -12.70 -20.44
N ILE A 358 -5.42 -11.89 -19.76
CA ILE A 358 -4.96 -10.71 -19.02
C ILE A 358 -4.93 -11.03 -17.52
N ARG A 359 -3.80 -10.78 -16.87
CA ARG A 359 -3.70 -10.71 -15.41
C ARG A 359 -3.48 -9.27 -14.97
N TRP A 360 -3.93 -8.93 -13.76
CA TRP A 360 -3.68 -7.63 -13.16
C TRP A 360 -2.50 -7.72 -12.21
N ILE A 361 -1.54 -6.81 -12.32
CA ILE A 361 -0.32 -6.80 -11.50
C ILE A 361 -0.12 -5.42 -10.86
N PRO A 362 0.65 -5.33 -9.76
CA PRO A 362 1.14 -4.05 -9.27
C PRO A 362 1.86 -3.26 -10.37
N ALA A 363 1.66 -1.94 -10.40
CA ALA A 363 2.35 -1.07 -11.34
C ALA A 363 3.83 -0.87 -10.91
N LEU A 364 4.68 -1.88 -11.11
CA LEU A 364 6.11 -1.90 -10.74
C LEU A 364 6.95 -0.82 -11.43
N ILE A 365 6.35 -0.20 -12.44
CA ILE A 365 6.83 1.00 -13.09
C ILE A 365 6.94 2.22 -12.14
N ILE A 366 6.22 2.17 -11.02
CA ILE A 366 6.25 3.15 -9.93
C ILE A 366 7.21 2.62 -8.87
N GLN A 367 8.24 3.41 -8.54
CA GLN A 367 9.33 2.96 -7.68
C GLN A 367 8.87 2.57 -6.27
N GLU A 368 7.92 3.32 -5.70
CA GLU A 368 7.34 3.06 -4.38
C GLU A 368 6.58 1.72 -4.37
N VAL A 369 5.83 1.43 -5.43
CA VAL A 369 5.14 0.14 -5.62
C VAL A 369 6.15 -1.01 -5.72
N LYS A 370 7.22 -0.81 -6.50
CA LYS A 370 8.29 -1.82 -6.67
C LYS A 370 8.97 -2.14 -5.34
N THR A 371 9.37 -1.13 -4.58
CA THR A 371 10.03 -1.31 -3.27
C THR A 371 9.13 -2.04 -2.29
N LEU A 372 7.82 -1.72 -2.23
CA LEU A 372 6.88 -2.48 -1.40
C LEU A 372 6.74 -3.93 -1.85
N CYS A 373 6.65 -4.19 -3.16
CA CYS A 373 6.60 -5.57 -3.68
C CYS A 373 7.87 -6.36 -3.34
N GLU A 374 9.06 -5.75 -3.42
CA GLU A 374 10.33 -6.40 -3.06
C GLU A 374 10.38 -6.77 -1.56
N VAL A 375 9.93 -5.88 -0.67
CA VAL A 375 9.82 -6.16 0.77
C VAL A 375 8.85 -7.30 1.03
N LEU A 376 7.70 -7.33 0.36
CA LEU A 376 6.72 -8.40 0.51
C LEU A 376 7.21 -9.73 -0.07
N SER A 377 7.88 -9.74 -1.23
CA SER A 377 8.42 -10.97 -1.82
C SER A 377 9.43 -11.65 -0.89
N ALA A 378 10.13 -10.89 -0.05
CA ALA A 378 11.02 -11.44 0.98
C ALA A 378 10.28 -11.96 2.24
N LEU A 379 9.01 -11.58 2.43
CA LEU A 379 8.14 -12.06 3.51
C LEU A 379 7.33 -13.30 3.12
N ILE A 380 7.00 -13.46 1.83
CA ILE A 380 6.19 -14.57 1.33
C ILE A 380 6.93 -15.92 1.42
N PRO A 381 6.33 -16.97 2.00
CA PRO A 381 6.84 -18.34 1.91
C PRO A 381 6.89 -18.83 0.45
N PRO A 382 7.95 -19.54 0.02
CA PRO A 382 8.18 -19.87 -1.39
C PRO A 382 7.18 -20.83 -2.03
N GLU A 383 6.32 -21.51 -1.27
CA GLU A 383 5.33 -22.46 -1.79
C GLU A 383 3.89 -22.01 -1.57
N MET A 384 3.72 -20.72 -1.25
CA MET A 384 2.43 -20.15 -0.91
C MET A 384 1.46 -20.06 -2.08
N VAL A 385 1.94 -19.98 -3.32
CA VAL A 385 1.10 -19.88 -4.52
C VAL A 385 1.46 -20.96 -5.53
N VAL A 386 0.44 -21.70 -5.97
CA VAL A 386 0.59 -22.79 -6.95
C VAL A 386 -0.42 -22.67 -8.08
N VAL A 387 -0.03 -23.16 -9.25
CA VAL A 387 -0.86 -23.18 -10.46
C VAL A 387 -1.08 -24.62 -10.90
N ARG A 388 -2.33 -25.02 -11.08
CA ARG A 388 -2.73 -26.31 -11.63
C ARG A 388 -2.80 -26.24 -13.16
N LEU A 389 -1.98 -27.05 -13.83
CA LEU A 389 -1.92 -27.20 -15.29
C LEU A 389 -2.33 -28.63 -15.65
N GLY A 390 -3.62 -28.83 -15.96
CA GLY A 390 -4.19 -30.18 -16.08
C GLY A 390 -4.06 -30.95 -14.77
N ASP A 391 -3.43 -32.13 -14.81
CA ASP A 391 -3.20 -32.97 -13.63
C ASP A 391 -1.95 -32.57 -12.83
N ASN A 392 -1.13 -31.65 -13.33
CA ASN A 392 0.13 -31.26 -12.69
C ASN A 392 -0.04 -29.96 -11.89
N VAL A 393 0.54 -29.91 -10.69
CA VAL A 393 0.68 -28.68 -9.89
C VAL A 393 2.11 -28.14 -10.05
N LYS A 394 2.24 -26.83 -10.28
CA LYS A 394 3.53 -26.13 -10.39
C LYS A 394 3.59 -25.00 -9.38
N LEU A 395 4.77 -24.77 -8.80
CA LEU A 395 5.02 -23.65 -7.90
C LEU A 395 5.18 -22.36 -8.70
N VAL A 396 4.72 -21.24 -8.15
CA VAL A 396 5.02 -19.91 -8.70
C VAL A 396 6.39 -19.46 -8.22
N LYS A 397 7.20 -18.88 -9.11
CA LYS A 397 8.53 -18.36 -8.74
C LYS A 397 8.43 -17.31 -7.63
N PRO A 398 9.38 -17.24 -6.68
CA PRO A 398 9.32 -16.32 -5.54
C PRO A 398 9.04 -14.86 -5.93
N GLU A 399 9.67 -14.35 -7.00
CA GLU A 399 9.50 -12.99 -7.49
C GLU A 399 8.11 -12.69 -8.11
N GLU A 400 7.32 -13.72 -8.41
CA GLU A 400 5.99 -13.61 -9.03
C GLU A 400 4.84 -13.83 -8.05
N GLN A 401 5.08 -14.36 -6.85
CA GLN A 401 4.01 -14.74 -5.91
C GLN A 401 3.20 -13.53 -5.43
N VAL A 402 3.87 -12.43 -5.05
CA VAL A 402 3.20 -11.18 -4.66
C VAL A 402 2.32 -10.67 -5.81
N LYS A 403 2.83 -10.69 -7.05
CA LYS A 403 2.08 -10.21 -8.23
C LYS A 403 0.83 -11.05 -8.45
N MET A 404 0.92 -12.37 -8.31
CA MET A 404 -0.22 -13.29 -8.44
C MET A 404 -1.27 -13.06 -7.35
N LEU A 405 -0.87 -13.03 -6.08
CA LEU A 405 -1.80 -12.82 -4.94
C LEU A 405 -2.50 -11.46 -5.03
N VAL A 406 -1.74 -10.40 -5.26
CA VAL A 406 -2.30 -9.05 -5.44
C VAL A 406 -3.25 -9.02 -6.63
N GLY A 407 -2.89 -9.68 -7.74
CA GLY A 407 -3.73 -9.80 -8.93
C GLY A 407 -5.08 -10.45 -8.68
N VAL A 408 -5.12 -11.52 -7.85
CA VAL A 408 -6.36 -12.18 -7.44
C VAL A 408 -7.30 -11.22 -6.71
N PHE A 409 -6.78 -10.48 -5.72
CA PHE A 409 -7.58 -9.50 -4.98
C PHE A 409 -8.04 -8.33 -5.86
N ILE A 410 -7.16 -7.81 -6.71
CA ILE A 410 -7.51 -6.72 -7.66
C ILE A 410 -8.60 -7.17 -8.62
N HIS A 411 -8.51 -8.40 -9.13
CA HIS A 411 -9.55 -8.94 -10.00
C HIS A 411 -10.88 -9.07 -9.27
N GLN A 412 -10.88 -9.53 -8.01
CA GLN A 412 -12.09 -9.56 -7.18
C GLN A 412 -12.68 -8.16 -6.98
N PHE A 413 -11.86 -7.12 -6.74
CA PHE A 413 -12.35 -5.73 -6.66
C PHE A 413 -12.95 -5.24 -7.98
N LEU A 414 -12.36 -5.59 -9.13
CA LEU A 414 -12.91 -5.28 -10.45
C LEU A 414 -14.27 -5.97 -10.64
N LYS A 415 -14.40 -7.22 -10.23
CA LYS A 415 -15.65 -7.99 -10.28
C LYS A 415 -16.75 -7.32 -9.45
N ASP A 416 -16.43 -6.96 -8.21
CA ASP A 416 -17.39 -6.40 -7.26
C ASP A 416 -17.85 -4.98 -7.64
N TYR A 417 -16.93 -4.11 -8.07
CA TYR A 417 -17.20 -2.67 -8.22
C TYR A 417 -17.33 -2.18 -9.67
N TYR A 418 -16.87 -2.94 -10.66
CA TYR A 418 -16.89 -2.53 -12.06
C TYR A 418 -17.72 -3.45 -12.96
N ILE A 419 -17.40 -4.75 -12.99
CA ILE A 419 -18.00 -5.72 -13.93
C ILE A 419 -19.49 -5.92 -13.65
N SER A 420 -19.84 -6.13 -12.38
CA SER A 420 -21.22 -6.30 -11.91
C SER A 420 -22.17 -5.16 -12.28
N THR A 421 -21.64 -3.98 -12.61
CA THR A 421 -22.40 -2.76 -12.89
C THR A 421 -22.35 -2.30 -14.35
N ASN A 422 -21.78 -3.08 -15.28
CA ASN A 422 -21.46 -2.61 -16.63
C ASN A 422 -21.88 -3.57 -17.77
N ASP A 423 -23.16 -3.92 -17.82
CA ASP A 423 -23.72 -4.89 -18.77
C ASP A 423 -23.52 -4.54 -20.25
N ARG A 424 -23.39 -3.26 -20.59
CA ARG A 424 -23.27 -2.79 -21.98
C ARG A 424 -22.06 -3.37 -22.73
N HIS A 425 -20.97 -3.67 -22.04
CA HIS A 425 -19.72 -4.17 -22.63
C HIS A 425 -19.48 -5.66 -22.38
N ASN A 426 -20.32 -6.31 -21.56
CA ASN A 426 -20.17 -7.72 -21.18
C ASN A 426 -20.34 -8.70 -22.34
N SER A 427 -20.73 -8.24 -23.54
CA SER A 427 -20.83 -9.06 -24.76
C SER A 427 -19.62 -8.93 -25.69
N GLU A 428 -18.66 -8.04 -25.39
CA GLU A 428 -17.53 -7.76 -26.26
C GLU A 428 -16.29 -8.56 -25.85
N ASP A 429 -15.65 -9.23 -26.81
CA ASP A 429 -14.60 -10.21 -26.54
C ASP A 429 -13.38 -9.60 -25.83
N VAL A 430 -12.91 -8.41 -26.23
CA VAL A 430 -11.76 -7.77 -25.58
C VAL A 430 -12.09 -7.37 -24.14
N PHE A 431 -13.28 -6.82 -23.89
CA PHE A 431 -13.73 -6.49 -22.53
C PHE A 431 -13.74 -7.73 -21.64
N ARG A 432 -14.25 -8.86 -22.15
CA ARG A 432 -14.24 -10.14 -21.42
C ARG A 432 -12.83 -10.63 -21.13
N VAL A 433 -11.90 -10.46 -22.07
CA VAL A 433 -10.49 -10.84 -21.88
C VAL A 433 -9.82 -9.99 -20.78
N PHE A 434 -10.04 -8.67 -20.77
CA PHE A 434 -9.42 -7.79 -19.76
C PHE A 434 -10.03 -7.94 -18.36
N PHE A 435 -11.36 -8.07 -18.29
CA PHE A 435 -12.07 -7.95 -17.02
C PHE A 435 -12.65 -9.28 -16.53
N GLN A 436 -13.00 -10.23 -17.40
CA GLN A 436 -13.68 -11.48 -17.01
C GLN A 436 -12.78 -12.72 -17.08
N GLN A 437 -11.46 -12.55 -17.20
CA GLN A 437 -10.48 -13.66 -17.30
C GLN A 437 -10.75 -14.63 -18.48
N ASN A 438 -11.46 -14.18 -19.53
CA ASN A 438 -11.68 -15.00 -20.71
C ASN A 438 -10.39 -15.18 -21.53
N ILE A 439 -10.27 -16.35 -22.15
CA ILE A 439 -9.17 -16.66 -23.07
C ILE A 439 -9.41 -15.97 -24.42
N LEU A 440 -8.44 -15.18 -24.85
CA LEU A 440 -8.34 -14.69 -26.21
C LEU A 440 -7.72 -15.77 -27.11
N SER A 441 -8.53 -16.38 -27.98
CA SER A 441 -8.05 -17.35 -28.98
C SER A 441 -7.83 -16.69 -30.35
N ILE A 442 -6.73 -17.04 -31.02
CA ILE A 442 -6.34 -16.55 -32.35
C ILE A 442 -6.82 -17.49 -33.49
N ASP A 443 -8.02 -18.06 -33.35
CA ASP A 443 -8.50 -19.03 -34.36
C ASP A 443 -9.10 -18.35 -35.60
N GLY A 444 -9.58 -17.11 -35.51
CA GLY A 444 -10.13 -16.34 -36.64
C GLY A 444 -9.23 -15.21 -37.16
N PHE A 445 -9.37 -14.86 -38.44
CA PHE A 445 -8.55 -13.85 -39.14
C PHE A 445 -8.54 -12.48 -38.44
N VAL A 446 -9.68 -12.01 -37.95
CA VAL A 446 -9.82 -10.69 -37.29
C VAL A 446 -9.25 -10.69 -35.86
N GLN A 447 -9.23 -11.84 -35.18
CA GLN A 447 -8.65 -11.96 -33.84
C GLN A 447 -7.12 -12.12 -33.88
N LYS A 448 -6.54 -12.43 -35.05
CA LYS A 448 -5.13 -12.81 -35.21
C LYS A 448 -4.14 -11.73 -34.76
N GLU A 449 -4.43 -10.47 -35.06
CA GLU A 449 -3.57 -9.36 -34.66
C GLU A 449 -3.98 -8.71 -33.32
N ASN A 450 -5.08 -9.15 -32.69
CA ASN A 450 -5.56 -8.52 -31.45
C ASN A 450 -4.58 -8.68 -30.29
N ALA A 451 -4.01 -9.88 -30.10
CA ALA A 451 -3.02 -10.11 -29.04
C ALA A 451 -1.79 -9.20 -29.20
N GLN A 452 -1.33 -9.01 -30.44
CA GLN A 452 -0.19 -8.16 -30.74
C GLN A 452 -0.52 -6.66 -30.61
N ALA A 453 -1.74 -6.25 -30.99
CA ALA A 453 -2.22 -4.89 -30.76
C ALA A 453 -2.38 -4.58 -29.27
N ILE A 454 -2.86 -5.54 -28.46
CA ILE A 454 -2.93 -5.43 -27.00
C ILE A 454 -1.52 -5.34 -26.42
N GLN A 455 -0.62 -6.24 -26.82
CA GLN A 455 0.77 -6.21 -26.36
C GLN A 455 1.46 -4.88 -26.72
N LYS A 456 1.25 -4.36 -27.93
CA LYS A 456 1.75 -3.03 -28.35
C LYS A 456 1.21 -1.92 -27.45
N TRP A 457 -0.05 -1.98 -27.07
CA TRP A 457 -0.65 -0.97 -26.21
C TRP A 457 -0.08 -1.04 -24.78
N LEU A 458 0.15 -2.25 -24.27
CA LEU A 458 0.63 -2.50 -22.91
C LEU A 458 2.17 -2.41 -22.76
N GLN A 459 2.96 -2.59 -23.83
CA GLN A 459 4.43 -2.61 -23.79
C GLN A 459 5.03 -1.36 -23.13
N LYS A 460 4.31 -0.24 -23.17
CA LYS A 460 4.70 1.02 -22.53
C LYS A 460 4.90 0.88 -21.02
N PHE A 461 4.27 -0.13 -20.40
CA PHE A 461 4.47 -0.43 -18.99
C PHE A 461 5.72 -1.28 -18.67
N TYR A 462 6.31 -1.95 -19.68
CA TYR A 462 7.33 -3.00 -19.49
C TYR A 462 8.71 -2.65 -20.06
N LEU A 463 8.95 -1.39 -20.44
CA LEU A 463 10.27 -0.93 -20.91
C LEU A 463 11.40 -1.16 -19.88
N SER A 464 11.04 -1.23 -18.59
CA SER A 464 11.93 -1.34 -17.43
C SER A 464 12.65 -2.68 -17.27
N GLU A 465 12.25 -3.75 -17.98
CA GLU A 465 12.81 -5.10 -17.78
C GLU A 465 14.00 -5.42 -18.72
N LYS A 466 14.33 -4.52 -19.65
CA LYS A 466 15.42 -4.73 -20.61
C LYS A 466 16.80 -4.54 -19.96
N GLN A 467 17.79 -5.34 -20.38
CA GLN A 467 19.17 -5.25 -19.89
C GLN A 467 19.84 -3.91 -20.25
N TYR A 468 19.58 -3.38 -21.45
CA TYR A 468 20.11 -2.11 -21.92
C TYR A 468 18.98 -1.10 -22.00
N GLN A 469 19.15 0.06 -21.36
CA GLN A 469 18.08 1.07 -21.25
C GLN A 469 18.60 2.46 -21.60
N PRO A 470 17.77 3.30 -22.26
CA PRO A 470 18.05 4.72 -22.40
C PRO A 470 18.14 5.42 -21.04
N VAL A 471 19.04 6.40 -20.96
CA VAL A 471 19.24 7.30 -19.83
C VAL A 471 19.21 8.72 -20.35
N LEU A 472 18.37 9.56 -19.76
CA LEU A 472 18.38 11.00 -20.01
C LEU A 472 19.25 11.67 -18.94
N LYS A 473 20.27 12.42 -19.32
CA LYS A 473 21.01 13.26 -18.38
C LYS A 473 20.84 14.73 -18.78
N VAL A 474 20.48 15.52 -17.78
CA VAL A 474 20.19 16.94 -17.91
C VAL A 474 21.37 17.71 -17.34
N GLU A 475 21.93 18.63 -18.12
CA GLU A 475 23.01 19.51 -17.69
C GLU A 475 22.60 20.98 -17.88
N GLU A 476 23.02 21.85 -16.96
CA GLU A 476 22.77 23.29 -17.04
C GLU A 476 23.80 23.93 -17.97
N ARG A 477 23.35 24.77 -18.90
CA ARG A 477 24.21 25.51 -19.84
C ARG A 477 24.06 27.00 -19.60
N GLU A 478 24.95 27.54 -18.76
CA GLU A 478 24.94 28.95 -18.35
C GLU A 478 24.99 29.93 -19.55
N ALA A 479 25.72 29.58 -20.61
CA ALA A 479 25.90 30.43 -21.80
C ALA A 479 24.59 30.74 -22.56
N ILE A 480 23.57 29.88 -22.44
CA ILE A 480 22.26 30.05 -23.09
C ILE A 480 21.12 30.25 -22.09
N GLY A 481 21.42 30.28 -20.78
CA GLY A 481 20.39 30.37 -19.73
C GLY A 481 19.38 29.21 -19.79
N GLY A 482 19.85 28.01 -20.13
CA GLY A 482 19.00 26.84 -20.42
C GLY A 482 19.63 25.51 -20.04
N PHE A 483 19.12 24.42 -20.61
CA PHE A 483 19.51 23.06 -20.28
C PHE A 483 19.88 22.26 -21.55
N GLU A 484 20.86 21.38 -21.42
CA GLU A 484 21.16 20.35 -22.40
C GLU A 484 20.52 19.02 -21.97
N LEU A 485 19.85 18.38 -22.92
CA LEU A 485 19.20 17.07 -22.77
C LEU A 485 19.99 16.02 -23.55
N GLY A 486 20.96 15.38 -22.90
CA GLY A 486 21.70 14.30 -23.54
C GLY A 486 21.03 12.94 -23.31
N PHE A 487 21.14 12.06 -24.30
CA PHE A 487 20.69 10.67 -24.20
C PHE A 487 21.88 9.71 -24.25
N TRP A 488 21.83 8.71 -23.39
CA TRP A 488 22.83 7.65 -23.25
C TRP A 488 22.15 6.29 -23.10
N VAL A 489 22.93 5.22 -23.11
CA VAL A 489 22.46 3.85 -22.83
C VAL A 489 23.26 3.28 -21.67
N GLN A 490 22.58 2.66 -20.71
CA GLN A 490 23.20 1.96 -19.60
C GLN A 490 22.90 0.47 -19.64
N ASN A 491 23.90 -0.36 -19.29
CA ASN A 491 23.70 -1.78 -19.02
C ASN A 491 23.35 -1.97 -17.54
N GLN A 492 22.14 -2.46 -17.26
CA GLN A 492 21.64 -2.65 -15.89
C GLN A 492 22.42 -3.73 -15.10
N ARG A 493 23.17 -4.60 -15.78
CA ARG A 493 24.05 -5.61 -15.13
C ARG A 493 25.46 -5.07 -14.84
N ASP A 494 25.80 -3.88 -15.33
CA ASP A 494 27.12 -3.29 -15.10
C ASP A 494 27.15 -2.57 -13.74
N THR A 495 27.91 -3.12 -12.80
CA THR A 495 28.09 -2.55 -11.45
C THR A 495 28.78 -1.19 -11.49
N MET A 496 29.57 -0.91 -12.54
CA MET A 496 30.28 0.37 -12.72
C MET A 496 29.41 1.44 -13.40
N GLN A 497 28.15 1.13 -13.74
CA GLN A 497 27.18 2.08 -14.30
C GLN A 497 27.69 2.86 -15.52
N ARG A 498 28.49 2.23 -16.41
CA ARG A 498 29.06 2.94 -17.56
C ARG A 498 27.99 3.33 -18.56
N LEU A 499 28.04 4.59 -19.01
CA LEU A 499 27.14 5.13 -20.03
C LEU A 499 27.75 4.99 -21.44
N ILE A 500 26.93 4.53 -22.39
CA ILE A 500 27.25 4.43 -23.81
C ILE A 500 26.58 5.60 -24.52
N SER A 501 27.33 6.40 -25.28
CA SER A 501 26.73 7.50 -26.05
C SER A 501 25.94 6.96 -27.25
N ILE A 502 24.90 7.68 -27.69
CA ILE A 502 24.16 7.31 -28.90
C ILE A 502 25.09 7.30 -30.13
N ARG A 503 26.06 8.20 -30.19
CA ARG A 503 27.09 8.20 -31.24
C ARG A 503 27.88 6.87 -31.27
N ASP A 504 28.37 6.43 -30.12
CA ASP A 504 29.11 5.17 -30.00
C ASP A 504 28.24 3.96 -30.36
N LEU A 505 26.95 3.99 -30.02
CA LEU A 505 25.97 2.96 -30.36
C LEU A 505 25.91 2.74 -31.89
N PHE A 506 25.96 3.82 -32.67
CA PHE A 506 25.95 3.77 -34.14
C PHE A 506 27.33 3.46 -34.75
N GLU A 507 28.42 4.01 -34.20
CA GLU A 507 29.75 3.90 -34.80
C GLU A 507 30.48 2.58 -34.48
N LYS A 508 30.29 2.01 -33.29
CA LYS A 508 31.08 0.84 -32.82
C LYS A 508 30.38 -0.48 -33.13
N LYS A 509 31.08 -1.39 -33.84
CA LYS A 509 30.57 -2.73 -34.22
C LYS A 509 30.14 -3.61 -33.03
N LYS A 510 30.78 -3.46 -31.87
CA LYS A 510 30.49 -4.26 -30.65
C LYS A 510 29.06 -4.08 -30.10
N TYR A 511 28.32 -3.07 -30.57
CA TYR A 511 26.94 -2.81 -30.14
C TYR A 511 25.89 -3.18 -31.20
N ASN A 512 26.27 -3.83 -32.31
CA ASN A 512 25.34 -4.19 -33.38
C ASN A 512 24.12 -4.96 -32.87
N ASP A 513 24.34 -5.94 -31.98
CA ASP A 513 23.29 -6.84 -31.48
C ASP A 513 22.26 -6.15 -30.58
N ILE A 514 22.64 -5.05 -29.93
CA ILE A 514 21.77 -4.30 -29.01
C ILE A 514 21.19 -3.03 -29.65
N ARG A 515 21.83 -2.53 -30.71
CA ARG A 515 21.51 -1.25 -31.37
C ARG A 515 20.04 -1.15 -31.73
N LEU A 516 19.49 -2.19 -32.36
CA LEU A 516 18.13 -2.15 -32.87
C LEU A 516 17.09 -2.00 -31.75
N GLY A 517 17.25 -2.76 -30.66
CA GLY A 517 16.35 -2.69 -29.51
C GLY A 517 16.36 -1.32 -28.83
N ILE A 518 17.53 -0.69 -28.71
CA ILE A 518 17.66 0.65 -28.12
C ILE A 518 17.06 1.72 -29.03
N ILE A 519 17.23 1.62 -30.35
CA ILE A 519 16.65 2.59 -31.29
C ILE A 519 15.12 2.47 -31.28
N GLN A 520 14.56 1.26 -31.16
CA GLN A 520 13.12 1.07 -30.96
C GLN A 520 12.63 1.79 -29.71
N ASP A 521 13.37 1.67 -28.60
CA ASP A 521 13.03 2.35 -27.35
C ASP A 521 13.09 3.87 -27.53
N LEU A 522 14.17 4.43 -28.10
CA LEU A 522 14.28 5.86 -28.38
C LEU A 522 13.17 6.37 -29.33
N ALA A 523 12.74 5.56 -30.30
CA ALA A 523 11.65 5.91 -31.20
C ALA A 523 10.32 6.05 -30.43
N ILE A 524 10.04 5.16 -29.47
CA ILE A 524 8.88 5.29 -28.57
C ILE A 524 8.96 6.60 -27.77
N LEU A 525 10.15 6.99 -27.32
CA LEU A 525 10.34 8.24 -26.57
C LEU A 525 10.16 9.49 -27.40
N SER A 526 10.30 9.40 -28.72
CA SER A 526 10.06 10.52 -29.61
C SER A 526 8.60 11.01 -29.61
N GLU A 527 7.66 10.19 -29.14
CA GLU A 527 6.27 10.60 -28.86
C GLU A 527 6.19 11.67 -27.76
N TYR A 528 7.11 11.63 -26.79
CA TYR A 528 7.14 12.55 -25.63
C TYR A 528 8.09 13.72 -25.85
N LEU A 529 9.17 13.51 -26.60
CA LEU A 529 10.15 14.53 -26.92
C LEU A 529 10.54 14.44 -28.40
N ALA A 530 9.93 15.29 -29.23
CA ALA A 530 10.10 15.27 -30.69
C ALA A 530 11.58 15.38 -31.13
N SER A 531 12.41 16.08 -30.34
CA SER A 531 13.84 16.27 -30.59
C SER A 531 14.64 14.94 -30.67
N ILE A 532 14.14 13.85 -30.07
CA ILE A 532 14.76 12.53 -30.16
C ILE A 532 14.74 11.99 -31.60
N LYS A 533 13.74 12.36 -32.40
CA LYS A 533 13.67 11.97 -33.82
C LYS A 533 14.86 12.51 -34.60
N GLN A 534 15.26 13.75 -34.33
CA GLN A 534 16.44 14.36 -34.96
C GLN A 534 17.73 13.69 -34.47
N LEU A 535 17.81 13.36 -33.17
CA LEU A 535 18.94 12.64 -32.60
C LEU A 535 19.17 11.27 -33.25
N ILE A 536 18.10 10.49 -33.47
CA ILE A 536 18.18 9.18 -34.15
C ILE A 536 18.63 9.38 -35.61
N LYS A 537 18.03 10.33 -36.34
CA LYS A 537 18.38 10.61 -37.75
C LYS A 537 19.83 11.06 -37.91
N ALA A 538 20.32 11.91 -37.00
CA ALA A 538 21.70 12.38 -36.99
C ALA A 538 22.70 11.36 -36.41
N LYS A 539 22.25 10.15 -36.06
CA LYS A 539 23.07 9.08 -35.46
C LYS A 539 23.82 9.56 -34.21
N GLY A 540 23.18 10.40 -33.39
CA GLY A 540 23.74 10.93 -32.14
C GLY A 540 24.76 12.06 -32.30
N LYS A 541 24.83 12.72 -33.47
CA LYS A 541 25.78 13.84 -33.73
C LYS A 541 25.26 15.23 -33.35
N THR A 542 24.01 15.34 -32.91
CA THR A 542 23.35 16.61 -32.56
C THR A 542 23.06 16.66 -31.08
N GLU A 543 23.28 17.82 -30.46
CA GLU A 543 22.89 18.11 -29.08
C GLU A 543 21.45 18.64 -29.03
N ILE A 544 20.73 18.36 -27.93
CA ILE A 544 19.38 18.88 -27.70
C ILE A 544 19.48 19.97 -26.64
N LEU A 545 19.34 21.22 -27.07
CA LEU A 545 19.36 22.41 -26.22
C LEU A 545 17.94 22.94 -26.06
N VAL A 546 17.55 23.22 -24.83
CA VAL A 546 16.24 23.79 -24.48
C VAL A 546 16.43 25.00 -23.58
N ASP A 547 15.61 26.03 -23.75
CA ASP A 547 15.64 27.19 -22.85
C ASP A 547 14.97 26.88 -21.49
N SER A 548 15.04 27.83 -20.55
CA SER A 548 14.48 27.66 -19.21
C SER A 548 12.95 27.51 -19.19
N GLU A 549 12.20 28.15 -20.10
CA GLU A 549 10.74 28.07 -20.13
C GLU A 549 10.27 26.74 -20.74
N GLU A 550 10.90 26.33 -21.84
CA GLU A 550 10.69 25.03 -22.49
C GLU A 550 11.07 23.90 -21.52
N PHE A 551 12.17 24.03 -20.78
CA PHE A 551 12.57 23.04 -19.79
C PHE A 551 11.55 22.88 -18.66
N VAL A 552 10.80 23.92 -18.27
CA VAL A 552 9.73 23.78 -17.26
C VAL A 552 8.64 22.84 -17.75
N GLN A 553 8.23 22.95 -19.02
CA GLN A 553 7.26 22.05 -19.62
C GLN A 553 7.80 20.62 -19.68
N ILE A 554 9.06 20.47 -20.07
CA ILE A 554 9.74 19.17 -20.07
C ILE A 554 9.79 18.61 -18.64
N PHE A 555 10.16 19.41 -17.65
CA PHE A 555 10.29 18.98 -16.25
C PHE A 555 8.95 18.55 -15.63
N LEU A 556 7.87 19.26 -15.92
CA LEU A 556 6.55 18.98 -15.35
C LEU A 556 5.79 17.86 -16.06
N TYR A 557 5.97 17.72 -17.37
CA TYR A 557 5.15 16.81 -18.19
C TYR A 557 5.95 15.68 -18.82
N THR A 558 7.16 15.97 -19.33
CA THR A 558 7.96 14.99 -20.06
C THR A 558 8.81 14.12 -19.13
N LEU A 559 9.56 14.71 -18.19
CA LEU A 559 10.42 13.97 -17.27
C LEU A 559 9.65 12.98 -16.38
N PRO A 560 8.46 13.31 -15.83
CA PRO A 560 7.68 12.34 -15.09
C PRO A 560 7.21 11.20 -15.98
N ALA A 561 6.81 11.47 -17.23
CA ALA A 561 6.46 10.43 -18.19
C ALA A 561 7.67 9.53 -18.53
N LEU A 562 8.87 10.09 -18.73
CA LEU A 562 10.10 9.32 -18.95
C LEU A 562 10.49 8.48 -17.73
N LYS A 563 10.40 9.06 -16.53
CA LYS A 563 10.63 8.33 -15.26
C LYS A 563 9.62 7.20 -15.09
N LEU A 564 8.36 7.44 -15.44
CA LEU A 564 7.35 6.39 -15.50
C LEU A 564 7.79 5.34 -16.52
N LEU A 565 8.24 5.65 -17.73
CA LEU A 565 8.80 4.63 -18.63
C LEU A 565 10.11 3.95 -18.11
N ASN A 566 10.48 4.18 -16.84
CA ASN A 566 11.66 3.69 -16.14
C ASN A 566 12.97 4.09 -16.82
N ILE A 567 12.94 5.24 -17.50
CA ILE A 567 14.15 5.85 -18.02
C ILE A 567 14.81 6.57 -16.87
N GLN A 568 16.06 6.19 -16.62
CA GLN A 568 16.84 6.89 -15.62
C GLN A 568 17.03 8.34 -16.06
N VAL A 569 16.57 9.27 -15.24
CA VAL A 569 16.77 10.71 -15.45
C VAL A 569 17.82 11.21 -14.46
N MET A 570 19.02 11.51 -14.94
CA MET A 570 20.07 12.12 -14.14
C MET A 570 19.90 13.64 -14.15
N LEU A 571 19.30 14.16 -13.08
CA LEU A 571 19.18 15.58 -12.84
C LEU A 571 20.41 16.14 -12.10
N PRO A 572 20.80 17.41 -12.34
CA PRO A 572 21.74 18.15 -11.51
C PRO A 572 21.31 18.12 -10.04
N LYS A 573 22.26 18.07 -9.09
CA LYS A 573 21.96 17.93 -7.65
C LYS A 573 20.93 18.96 -7.15
N ALA A 574 21.01 20.18 -7.65
CA ALA A 574 20.13 21.27 -7.27
C ALA A 574 18.67 21.08 -7.75
N LEU A 575 18.43 20.39 -8.88
CA LEU A 575 17.09 20.07 -9.40
C LEU A 575 16.47 18.79 -8.81
N ARG A 576 17.25 18.00 -8.04
CA ARG A 576 16.74 16.77 -7.39
C ARG A 576 15.85 17.07 -6.18
N ARG A 577 16.04 18.21 -5.53
CA ARG A 577 15.25 18.67 -4.39
C ARG A 577 14.56 19.97 -4.78
N LEU A 578 13.48 19.81 -5.53
CA LEU A 578 12.70 20.97 -5.95
C LEU A 578 11.76 21.36 -4.81
N ALA A 579 12.04 22.49 -4.18
CA ALA A 579 11.25 22.99 -3.08
C ALA A 579 9.89 23.47 -3.59
N ARG A 580 8.82 23.16 -2.86
CA ARG A 580 7.49 23.72 -3.08
C ARG A 580 7.14 24.66 -1.94
N PRO A 581 6.56 25.84 -2.21
CA PRO A 581 6.06 26.71 -1.17
C PRO A 581 4.95 26.02 -0.36
N GLN A 582 5.11 25.94 0.96
CA GLN A 582 4.12 25.37 1.87
C GLN A 582 3.75 26.36 2.96
N LEU A 583 2.49 26.32 3.39
CA LEU A 583 2.02 27.10 4.52
C LEU A 583 2.68 26.56 5.79
N SER A 584 3.31 27.43 6.57
CA SER A 584 3.94 27.09 7.84
C SER A 584 3.78 28.26 8.82
N GLY A 585 4.51 28.26 9.92
CA GLY A 585 4.52 29.39 10.83
C GLY A 585 5.81 29.56 11.61
N LYS A 586 5.87 30.71 12.26
CA LYS A 586 6.85 31.07 13.27
C LYS A 586 6.16 31.11 14.62
N ILE A 587 6.74 30.44 15.60
CA ILE A 587 6.24 30.41 16.97
C ILE A 587 7.07 31.36 17.83
N GLY A 588 6.39 32.29 18.49
CA GLY A 588 6.97 33.25 19.42
C GLY A 588 6.29 33.22 20.80
N ILE A 589 6.69 34.14 21.69
CA ILE A 589 6.08 34.31 23.01
C ILE A 589 5.45 35.71 23.19
N GLU A 590 4.22 35.77 23.67
CA GLU A 590 3.59 37.01 24.16
C GLU A 590 4.24 37.48 25.48
N ASP A 591 4.70 38.73 25.53
CA ASP A 591 5.38 39.31 26.71
C ASP A 591 4.43 39.68 27.88
N ASN A 592 3.13 39.33 27.85
CA ASN A 592 2.11 39.98 28.69
C ASN A 592 1.31 39.09 29.66
N THR A 593 1.89 38.01 30.22
CA THR A 593 1.16 37.14 31.19
C THR A 593 1.90 36.97 32.53
N GLY A 594 1.20 37.33 33.61
CA GLY A 594 1.73 37.36 34.98
C GLY A 594 2.19 36.01 35.56
N ASN A 595 2.97 36.12 36.63
CA ASN A 595 3.89 35.17 37.29
C ASN A 595 3.34 33.80 37.80
N ARG A 596 2.38 33.15 37.13
CA ARG A 596 1.87 31.81 37.51
C ARG A 596 2.00 30.79 36.38
N LYS A 597 2.93 29.84 36.52
CA LYS A 597 3.12 28.71 35.59
C LYS A 597 2.00 27.68 35.78
N SER A 598 1.09 27.56 34.81
CA SER A 598 0.06 26.51 34.73
C SER A 598 -0.07 26.04 33.29
N PHE A 599 -0.59 24.83 33.06
CA PHE A 599 -0.73 24.22 31.72
C PHE A 599 -1.42 25.12 30.72
N VAL A 600 -2.55 25.71 31.13
CA VAL A 600 -3.33 26.64 30.30
C VAL A 600 -2.52 27.90 29.98
N ASN A 601 -1.71 28.38 30.92
CA ASN A 601 -0.91 29.60 30.73
C ASN A 601 0.31 29.36 29.81
N LEU A 602 0.96 28.19 29.87
CA LEU A 602 2.11 27.87 29.01
C LEU A 602 1.72 27.75 27.53
N GLN A 603 0.53 27.24 27.25
CA GLN A 603 0.03 27.12 25.88
C GLN A 603 -0.41 28.47 25.32
N SER A 604 -1.10 29.27 26.12
CA SER A 604 -1.54 30.62 25.72
C SER A 604 -0.40 31.61 25.55
N MET A 605 0.80 31.32 26.07
CA MET A 605 1.99 32.15 25.88
C MET A 605 2.56 32.04 24.46
N LEU A 606 2.23 30.99 23.71
CA LEU A 606 2.78 30.77 22.38
C LEU A 606 1.93 31.45 21.31
N GLU A 607 2.52 32.38 20.56
CA GLU A 607 1.91 32.95 19.35
C GLU A 607 2.33 32.16 18.12
N PHE A 608 1.42 32.01 17.17
CA PHE A 608 1.70 31.38 15.88
C PHE A 608 1.48 32.39 14.75
N GLU A 609 2.58 32.87 14.16
CA GLU A 609 2.58 33.77 13.02
C GLU A 609 2.67 32.95 11.72
N TRP A 610 1.69 33.10 10.83
CA TRP A 610 1.68 32.37 9.55
C TRP A 610 2.77 32.85 8.60
N GLN A 611 3.52 31.91 8.04
CA GLN A 611 4.62 32.14 7.11
C GLN A 611 4.60 31.10 5.97
N VAL A 612 5.47 31.28 4.99
CA VAL A 612 5.64 30.34 3.88
C VAL A 612 7.01 29.69 3.96
N ALA A 613 7.04 28.37 4.06
CA ALA A 613 8.25 27.58 3.96
C ALA A 613 8.59 27.37 2.48
N ILE A 614 9.79 27.80 2.06
CA ILE A 614 10.37 27.55 0.74
C ILE A 614 11.67 26.79 0.97
N GLY A 615 11.59 25.46 0.85
CA GLY A 615 12.72 24.58 1.13
C GLY A 615 13.15 24.69 2.59
N ASN A 616 14.36 25.22 2.82
CA ASN A 616 14.86 25.47 4.18
C ASN A 616 14.68 26.92 4.67
N THR A 617 14.10 27.79 3.85
CA THR A 617 13.92 29.21 4.18
C THR A 617 12.46 29.51 4.52
N MET A 618 12.25 30.40 5.50
CA MET A 618 10.92 30.86 5.90
C MET A 618 10.74 32.31 5.44
N VAL A 619 9.63 32.58 4.78
CA VAL A 619 9.34 33.88 4.16
C VAL A 619 8.00 34.40 4.66
N SER A 620 7.91 35.71 4.93
CA SER A 620 6.65 36.33 5.34
C SER A 620 5.61 36.33 4.20
N PRO A 621 4.29 36.39 4.50
CA PRO A 621 3.25 36.39 3.47
C PRO A 621 3.40 37.55 2.47
N GLN A 622 3.77 38.74 2.96
CA GLN A 622 3.95 39.94 2.14
C GLN A 622 5.15 39.82 1.20
N GLU A 623 6.25 39.29 1.71
CA GLU A 623 7.48 39.08 0.94
C GLU A 623 7.29 37.98 -0.09
N PHE A 624 6.61 36.88 0.28
CA PHE A 624 6.22 35.83 -0.65
C PHE A 624 5.36 36.37 -1.80
N GLN A 625 4.37 37.21 -1.49
CA GLN A 625 3.53 37.83 -2.52
C GLN A 625 4.34 38.73 -3.48
N LYS A 626 5.38 39.43 -2.98
CA LYS A 626 6.30 40.21 -3.83
C LYS A 626 7.16 39.33 -4.72
N MET A 627 7.71 38.24 -4.19
CA MET A 627 8.56 37.29 -4.93
C MET A 627 7.79 36.65 -6.09
N VAL A 628 6.56 36.21 -5.85
CA VAL A 628 5.83 35.37 -6.79
C VAL A 628 5.17 36.14 -7.94
N ARG A 629 4.94 37.46 -7.80
CA ARG A 629 4.29 38.30 -8.84
C ARG A 629 5.03 38.35 -10.19
N LYS A 630 6.34 38.09 -10.22
CA LYS A 630 7.18 38.19 -11.44
C LYS A 630 7.79 36.87 -11.89
N LEU A 631 7.59 35.79 -11.14
CA LEU A 631 8.27 34.53 -11.36
C LEU A 631 7.31 33.50 -11.95
N LYS A 632 7.78 32.71 -12.92
CA LYS A 632 7.05 31.60 -13.53
C LYS A 632 7.97 30.40 -13.66
N GLY A 633 7.45 29.19 -13.41
CA GLY A 633 8.18 27.96 -13.62
C GLY A 633 9.19 27.61 -12.53
N ILE A 634 10.37 27.11 -12.92
CA ILE A 634 11.42 26.70 -11.98
C ILE A 634 12.40 27.86 -11.84
N VAL A 635 12.47 28.43 -10.64
CA VAL A 635 13.33 29.58 -10.36
C VAL A 635 14.29 29.23 -9.24
N LYS A 636 15.54 29.70 -9.37
CA LYS A 636 16.54 29.57 -8.32
C LYS A 636 16.33 30.68 -7.28
N LEU A 637 15.90 30.32 -6.07
CA LEU A 637 15.75 31.21 -4.93
C LEU A 637 16.73 30.79 -3.84
N ASN A 638 17.61 31.69 -3.42
CA ASN A 638 18.61 31.44 -2.37
C ASN A 638 19.47 30.16 -2.58
N GLY A 639 19.76 29.82 -3.83
CA GLY A 639 20.55 28.64 -4.18
C GLY A 639 19.78 27.33 -4.32
N GLU A 640 18.48 27.31 -3.99
CA GLU A 640 17.58 26.15 -4.19
C GLU A 640 16.64 26.41 -5.38
N PHE A 641 16.30 25.36 -6.14
CA PHE A 641 15.30 25.46 -7.21
C PHE A 641 13.89 25.28 -6.64
N VAL A 642 13.00 26.20 -6.96
CA VAL A 642 11.62 26.25 -6.45
C VAL A 642 10.65 26.16 -7.61
N LEU A 643 9.64 25.29 -7.49
CA LEU A 643 8.55 25.20 -8.49
C LEU A 643 7.48 26.24 -8.16
N ILE A 644 7.19 27.09 -9.12
CA ILE A 644 6.15 28.11 -9.03
C ILE A 644 5.00 27.70 -9.97
N ASP A 645 4.06 26.94 -9.42
CA ASP A 645 2.76 26.66 -10.05
C ASP A 645 1.75 27.73 -9.64
N GLN A 646 1.20 28.44 -10.63
CA GLN A 646 0.26 29.55 -10.42
C GLN A 646 -1.00 29.11 -9.66
N GLN A 647 -1.54 27.90 -9.93
CA GLN A 647 -2.75 27.43 -9.26
C GLN A 647 -2.48 27.07 -7.78
N GLU A 648 -1.35 26.43 -7.48
CA GLU A 648 -0.94 26.12 -6.11
C GLU A 648 -0.68 27.39 -5.31
N ILE A 649 -0.02 28.37 -5.93
CA ILE A 649 0.26 29.68 -5.34
C ILE A 649 -1.02 30.45 -5.05
N GLU A 650 -1.97 30.52 -5.97
CA GLU A 650 -3.25 31.20 -5.73
C GLU A 650 -4.00 30.57 -4.56
N ARG A 651 -3.99 29.24 -4.44
CA ARG A 651 -4.57 28.53 -3.28
C ARG A 651 -3.82 28.86 -1.99
N LEU A 652 -2.50 28.92 -2.04
CA LEU A 652 -1.66 29.25 -0.88
C LEU A 652 -1.88 30.70 -0.44
N LEU A 653 -1.95 31.66 -1.37
CA LEU A 653 -2.26 33.06 -1.10
C LEU A 653 -3.65 33.21 -0.47
N LYS A 654 -4.67 32.54 -1.00
CA LYS A 654 -6.02 32.52 -0.38
C LYS A 654 -6.01 31.98 1.05
N ARG A 655 -5.19 30.97 1.33
CA ARG A 655 -5.00 30.43 2.69
C ARG A 655 -4.22 31.39 3.59
N LEU A 656 -3.32 32.20 3.05
CA LEU A 656 -2.59 33.22 3.82
C LEU A 656 -3.48 34.43 4.14
N GLU A 657 -4.39 34.78 3.24
CA GLU A 657 -5.40 35.84 3.46
C GLU A 657 -6.43 35.42 4.53
N ASN A 658 -6.82 34.14 4.53
CA ASN A 658 -7.72 33.56 5.53
C ASN A 658 -7.05 32.34 6.19
N PRO A 659 -6.13 32.55 7.15
CA PRO A 659 -5.39 31.47 7.78
C PRO A 659 -6.34 30.54 8.56
N PRO A 660 -6.03 29.22 8.59
CA PRO A 660 -6.82 28.29 9.37
C PRO A 660 -6.68 28.62 10.86
N LYS A 661 -7.77 28.46 11.62
CA LYS A 661 -7.73 28.63 13.07
C LYS A 661 -6.89 27.52 13.69
N ILE A 662 -5.80 27.90 14.34
CA ILE A 662 -4.93 27.00 15.10
C ILE A 662 -5.22 27.14 16.58
N THR A 663 -5.31 26.02 17.29
CA THR A 663 -5.51 25.99 18.75
C THR A 663 -4.18 26.02 19.49
N ASP A 664 -4.14 26.52 20.72
CA ASP A 664 -2.90 26.59 21.52
C ASP A 664 -2.22 25.22 21.70
N ASN A 665 -3.02 24.15 21.82
CA ASN A 665 -2.52 22.77 21.84
C ASN A 665 -1.84 22.38 20.52
N GLU A 666 -2.36 22.82 19.37
CA GLU A 666 -1.71 22.61 18.07
C GLU A 666 -0.42 23.41 17.94
N VAL A 667 -0.37 24.65 18.44
CA VAL A 667 0.85 25.45 18.47
C VAL A 667 1.93 24.75 19.30
N LEU A 668 1.58 24.26 20.50
CA LEU A 668 2.50 23.50 21.34
C LEU A 668 2.98 22.21 20.64
N ARG A 669 2.06 21.44 20.03
CA ARG A 669 2.43 20.23 19.26
C ARG A 669 3.35 20.56 18.09
N ALA A 670 3.11 21.68 17.40
CA ALA A 670 3.94 22.14 16.29
C ALA A 670 5.33 22.57 16.76
N GLY A 671 5.42 23.24 17.91
CA GLY A 671 6.70 23.59 18.54
C GLY A 671 7.51 22.36 18.98
N ILE A 672 6.86 21.35 19.58
CA ILE A 672 7.53 20.09 19.98
C ILE A 672 7.98 19.28 18.77
N ALA A 673 7.14 19.16 17.74
CA ALA A 673 7.48 18.43 16.52
C ALA A 673 8.44 19.21 15.59
N ALA A 674 8.56 20.53 15.80
CA ALA A 674 9.19 21.49 14.89
C ALA A 674 8.59 21.46 13.46
N ASP A 675 7.30 21.11 13.36
CA ASP A 675 6.57 21.01 12.10
C ASP A 675 5.09 21.41 12.26
N TYR A 676 4.44 21.73 11.14
CA TYR A 676 3.00 21.87 11.03
C TYR A 676 2.56 21.30 9.68
N GLN A 677 1.75 20.23 9.71
CA GLN A 677 1.28 19.52 8.50
C GLN A 677 2.41 19.14 7.53
N GLY A 678 3.57 18.71 8.06
CA GLY A 678 4.76 18.33 7.29
C GLY A 678 5.69 19.48 6.90
N ALA A 679 5.26 20.75 7.06
CA ALA A 679 6.10 21.91 6.82
C ALA A 679 6.90 22.29 8.07
N LYS A 680 8.18 22.66 7.92
CA LYS A 680 9.04 23.06 9.05
C LYS A 680 8.54 24.34 9.71
N VAL A 681 8.45 24.35 11.03
CA VAL A 681 8.10 25.52 11.84
C VAL A 681 9.36 26.14 12.45
N SER A 682 9.44 27.46 12.46
CA SER A 682 10.54 28.17 13.13
C SER A 682 10.14 28.59 14.54
N LEU A 683 11.08 28.53 15.47
CA LEU A 683 10.90 28.94 16.87
C LEU A 683 11.83 30.12 17.13
N ASP A 684 11.34 31.17 17.77
CA ASP A 684 12.23 32.19 18.33
C ASP A 684 13.00 31.66 19.55
N ALA A 685 14.00 32.41 20.02
CA ALA A 685 14.85 31.98 21.13
C ALA A 685 14.07 31.74 22.44
N LYS A 686 13.02 32.54 22.70
CA LYS A 686 12.20 32.43 23.91
C LYS A 686 11.30 31.19 23.82
N ALA A 687 10.63 30.99 22.69
CA ALA A 687 9.80 29.83 22.40
C ALA A 687 10.63 28.54 22.44
N GLN A 688 11.84 28.56 21.88
CA GLN A 688 12.75 27.41 21.93
C GLN A 688 13.13 27.04 23.37
N ALA A 689 13.43 28.03 24.23
CA ALA A 689 13.68 27.79 25.64
C ALA A 689 12.46 27.23 26.37
N LEU A 690 11.25 27.71 26.04
CA LEU A 690 10.00 27.19 26.61
C LEU A 690 9.76 25.74 26.22
N ILE A 691 9.86 25.40 24.93
CA ILE A 691 9.71 24.02 24.45
C ILE A 691 10.77 23.11 25.08
N ARG A 692 12.01 23.58 25.20
CA ARG A 692 13.09 22.84 25.87
C ARG A 692 12.74 22.54 27.33
N SER A 693 12.15 23.47 28.06
CA SER A 693 11.70 23.25 29.45
C SER A 693 10.57 22.21 29.58
N VAL A 694 9.81 21.97 28.50
CA VAL A 694 8.81 20.90 28.45
C VAL A 694 9.47 19.54 28.19
N MET A 695 10.58 19.49 27.45
CA MET A 695 11.27 18.24 27.12
C MET A 695 12.29 17.80 28.17
N GLU A 696 13.06 18.75 28.70
CA GLU A 696 14.10 18.52 29.69
C GLU A 696 13.57 18.73 31.12
N PHE A 697 14.27 18.16 32.10
CA PHE A 697 13.97 18.37 33.51
C PHE A 697 15.27 18.43 34.32
N ASP A 698 15.29 19.33 35.29
CA ASP A 698 16.41 19.50 36.20
C ASP A 698 16.41 18.41 37.28
N THR A 699 17.56 18.24 37.93
CA THR A 699 17.68 17.35 39.09
C THR A 699 16.89 17.92 40.27
N VAL A 700 16.10 17.06 40.92
CA VAL A 700 15.26 17.45 42.05
C VAL A 700 15.60 16.58 43.23
N ALA A 701 15.99 17.21 44.34
CA ALA A 701 16.26 16.49 45.57
C ALA A 701 15.05 15.65 46.01
N SER A 702 15.33 14.43 46.47
CA SER A 702 14.31 13.55 47.07
C SER A 702 13.63 14.23 48.26
N PRO A 703 12.34 13.94 48.51
CA PRO A 703 11.64 14.47 49.68
C PRO A 703 12.34 14.08 50.98
N LYS A 704 12.39 15.00 51.95
CA LYS A 704 13.11 14.84 53.23
C LYS A 704 12.58 13.68 54.07
N ASP A 705 11.28 13.47 54.04
CA ASP A 705 10.61 12.43 54.85
C ASP A 705 10.50 11.06 54.13
N LEU A 706 11.14 10.90 52.97
CA LEU A 706 11.09 9.66 52.20
C LEU A 706 11.96 8.58 52.86
N ARG A 707 11.36 7.52 53.37
CA ARG A 707 12.05 6.36 53.98
C ARG A 707 12.44 5.30 52.95
N ALA A 708 13.05 5.73 51.85
CA ALA A 708 13.58 4.86 50.81
C ALA A 708 14.66 5.58 49.99
N THR A 709 15.65 4.81 49.50
CA THR A 709 16.61 5.30 48.50
C THR A 709 16.08 4.97 47.11
N LEU A 710 15.78 6.01 46.32
CA LEU A 710 15.35 5.84 44.93
C LEU A 710 16.52 5.33 44.08
N ARG A 711 16.28 4.30 43.27
CA ARG A 711 17.24 3.87 42.24
C ARG A 711 17.40 4.97 41.19
N PRO A 712 18.52 5.04 40.43
CA PRO A 712 18.76 6.12 39.46
C PRO A 712 17.64 6.31 38.43
N TYR A 713 17.01 5.22 37.97
CA TYR A 713 15.83 5.34 37.09
C TYR A 713 14.60 5.85 37.86
N GLN A 714 14.35 5.38 39.09
CA GLN A 714 13.21 5.85 39.90
C GLN A 714 13.33 7.34 40.23
N GLN A 715 14.55 7.80 40.52
CA GLN A 715 14.88 9.21 40.71
C GLN A 715 14.51 10.03 39.47
N ARG A 716 15.01 9.64 38.28
CA ARG A 716 14.66 10.29 37.01
C ARG A 716 13.15 10.30 36.75
N GLY A 717 12.45 9.22 37.10
CA GLY A 717 11.00 9.13 36.94
C GLY A 717 10.23 10.06 37.88
N TYR A 718 10.68 10.19 39.13
CA TYR A 718 10.16 11.17 40.08
C TYR A 718 10.41 12.62 39.62
N GLU A 719 11.62 12.94 39.14
CA GLU A 719 11.98 14.27 38.63
C GLU A 719 11.12 14.65 37.42
N TRP A 720 10.94 13.72 36.49
CA TRP A 720 10.08 13.88 35.32
C TRP A 720 8.61 14.11 35.72
N LEU A 721 8.07 13.30 36.65
CA LEU A 721 6.73 13.46 37.18
C LEU A 721 6.55 14.84 37.84
N TYR A 722 7.52 15.27 38.62
CA TYR A 722 7.52 16.55 39.31
C TYR A 722 7.55 17.72 38.33
N LYS A 723 8.42 17.69 37.30
CA LYS A 723 8.48 18.72 36.26
C LYS A 723 7.13 18.90 35.55
N ASN A 724 6.53 17.81 35.07
CA ASN A 724 5.23 17.86 34.41
C ASN A 724 4.16 18.45 35.34
N THR A 725 4.18 18.03 36.60
CA THR A 725 3.27 18.53 37.63
C THR A 725 3.43 20.04 37.93
N GLN A 726 4.66 20.57 37.90
CA GLN A 726 4.93 22.02 38.09
C GLN A 726 4.49 22.85 36.88
N LEU A 727 4.67 22.30 35.68
CA LEU A 727 4.19 22.91 34.44
C LEU A 727 2.67 22.77 34.25
N GLY A 728 2.01 21.94 35.09
CA GLY A 728 0.57 21.68 35.05
C GLY A 728 0.15 20.60 34.06
N PHE A 729 1.10 19.93 33.41
CA PHE A 729 0.83 18.78 32.55
C PHE A 729 0.53 17.53 33.39
N GLY A 730 -0.40 16.72 32.90
CA GLY A 730 -0.58 15.36 33.38
C GLY A 730 0.46 14.40 32.79
N SER A 731 0.67 13.27 33.48
CA SER A 731 1.72 12.32 33.16
C SER A 731 1.19 10.89 33.07
N VAL A 732 1.67 10.12 32.09
CA VAL A 732 1.47 8.67 31.99
C VAL A 732 2.76 7.95 32.38
N LEU A 733 2.76 7.28 33.53
CA LEU A 733 3.87 6.44 33.99
C LEU A 733 3.63 4.99 33.59
N ALA A 734 4.31 4.57 32.53
CA ALA A 734 4.12 3.32 31.82
C ALA A 734 5.29 2.32 32.01
N ASP A 735 6.02 2.40 33.11
CA ASP A 735 7.08 1.45 33.45
C ASP A 735 6.56 0.02 33.62
N ASP A 736 7.38 -0.98 33.26
CA ASP A 736 7.09 -2.38 33.53
C ASP A 736 6.74 -2.64 35.01
N MET A 737 5.87 -3.63 35.23
CA MET A 737 5.46 -4.05 36.58
C MET A 737 6.68 -4.46 37.42
N GLY A 738 6.79 -3.93 38.64
CA GLY A 738 7.92 -4.19 39.54
C GLY A 738 9.06 -3.17 39.49
N LEU A 739 9.03 -2.19 38.57
CA LEU A 739 9.99 -1.07 38.58
C LEU A 739 9.71 -0.03 39.70
N GLY A 740 8.68 -0.20 40.52
CA GLY A 740 8.37 0.67 41.64
C GLY A 740 7.67 1.97 41.25
N LYS A 741 6.69 1.90 40.34
CA LYS A 741 5.85 3.06 39.94
C LYS A 741 5.16 3.73 41.14
N THR A 742 4.61 2.92 42.05
CA THR A 742 3.95 3.38 43.27
C THR A 742 4.88 4.23 44.13
N LEU A 743 6.12 3.77 44.36
CA LEU A 743 7.13 4.52 45.10
C LEU A 743 7.42 5.89 44.46
N GLN A 744 7.56 5.95 43.13
CA GLN A 744 7.81 7.23 42.42
C GLN A 744 6.66 8.23 42.61
N VAL A 745 5.40 7.76 42.56
CA VAL A 745 4.21 8.60 42.78
C VAL A 745 4.08 9.00 44.26
N ILE A 746 4.43 8.13 45.20
CA ILE A 746 4.48 8.47 46.63
C ILE A 746 5.52 9.56 46.88
N SER A 747 6.71 9.47 46.27
CA SER A 747 7.73 10.53 46.35
C SER A 747 7.20 11.87 45.83
N LEU A 748 6.45 11.87 44.72
CA LEU A 748 5.80 13.08 44.22
C LEU A 748 4.76 13.65 45.21
N LEU A 749 3.87 12.80 45.74
CA LEU A 749 2.86 13.23 46.71
C LEU A 749 3.48 13.83 47.97
N LEU A 750 4.56 13.21 48.46
CA LEU A 750 5.30 13.71 49.61
C LEU A 750 5.95 15.06 49.29
N LYS A 751 6.53 15.23 48.10
CA LYS A 751 7.06 16.54 47.66
C LYS A 751 5.99 17.62 47.61
N LEU A 752 4.81 17.30 47.07
CA LEU A 752 3.67 18.23 47.03
C LEU A 752 3.17 18.60 48.44
N LYS A 753 3.29 17.68 49.41
CA LYS A 753 3.00 17.96 50.81
C LYS A 753 4.01 18.93 51.41
N GLU A 754 5.31 18.71 51.20
CA GLU A 754 6.38 19.62 51.67
C GLU A 754 6.18 21.05 51.16
N GLU A 755 5.70 21.20 49.93
CA GLU A 755 5.38 22.49 49.30
C GLU A 755 4.05 23.09 49.75
N GLY A 756 3.34 22.46 50.68
CA GLY A 756 2.03 22.91 51.17
C GLY A 756 0.89 22.81 50.16
N LYS A 757 1.10 22.11 49.03
CA LYS A 757 0.09 21.97 47.97
C LYS A 757 -1.04 21.02 48.32
N LEU A 758 -0.88 20.21 49.38
CA LEU A 758 -1.91 19.30 49.91
C LEU A 758 -2.67 19.86 51.13
N THR A 759 -2.36 21.09 51.57
CA THR A 759 -2.94 21.67 52.79
C THR A 759 -4.41 22.06 52.59
N LYS A 760 -4.73 22.78 51.50
CA LYS A 760 -6.10 23.26 51.20
C LYS A 760 -6.94 22.27 50.38
N LYS A 761 -6.29 21.46 49.54
CA LYS A 761 -6.90 20.49 48.65
C LYS A 761 -6.18 19.16 48.83
N LYS A 762 -6.90 18.04 48.76
CA LYS A 762 -6.34 16.71 49.01
C LYS A 762 -5.95 15.99 47.72
N ALA A 763 -5.15 14.94 47.85
CA ALA A 763 -4.88 14.02 46.75
C ALA A 763 -5.91 12.87 46.74
N LEU A 764 -6.34 12.46 45.56
CA LEU A 764 -7.16 11.27 45.34
C LEU A 764 -6.35 10.23 44.55
N VAL A 765 -6.34 8.98 45.02
CA VAL A 765 -5.74 7.85 44.33
C VAL A 765 -6.83 6.83 44.04
N VAL A 766 -7.04 6.51 42.77
CA VAL A 766 -8.05 5.52 42.33
C VAL A 766 -7.34 4.27 41.84
N VAL A 767 -7.65 3.13 42.43
CA VAL A 767 -6.96 1.86 42.15
C VAL A 767 -7.94 0.70 41.99
N PRO A 768 -7.54 -0.45 41.42
CA PRO A 768 -8.32 -1.69 41.56
C PRO A 768 -8.54 -2.03 43.04
N THR A 769 -9.68 -2.64 43.37
CA THR A 769 -10.03 -2.97 44.77
C THR A 769 -8.94 -3.80 45.47
N THR A 770 -8.25 -4.66 44.73
CA THR A 770 -7.14 -5.51 45.21
C THR A 770 -5.91 -4.71 45.65
N LEU A 771 -5.72 -3.49 45.13
CA LEU A 771 -4.53 -2.66 45.41
C LEU A 771 -4.75 -1.62 46.52
N LEU A 772 -5.98 -1.47 47.04
CA LEU A 772 -6.31 -0.49 48.09
C LEU A 772 -5.40 -0.63 49.32
N GLY A 773 -5.31 -1.84 49.86
CA GLY A 773 -4.49 -2.13 51.03
C GLY A 773 -3.00 -2.02 50.75
N ASN A 774 -2.56 -2.38 49.54
CA ASN A 774 -1.15 -2.29 49.16
C ASN A 774 -0.67 -0.83 49.14
N TRP A 775 -1.44 0.07 48.50
CA TRP A 775 -1.13 1.51 48.47
C TRP A 775 -1.06 2.12 49.87
N GLN A 776 -1.98 1.77 50.76
CA GLN A 776 -1.94 2.25 52.15
C GLN A 776 -0.68 1.79 52.88
N LYS A 777 -0.32 0.50 52.74
CA LYS A 777 0.89 -0.07 53.35
C LYS A 777 2.16 0.58 52.80
N GLU A 778 2.24 0.81 51.49
CA GLU A 778 3.40 1.46 50.86
C GLU A 778 3.55 2.91 51.31
N ILE A 779 2.46 3.68 51.41
CA ILE A 779 2.51 5.05 51.96
C ILE A 779 3.00 5.03 53.41
N GLN A 780 2.46 4.16 54.27
CA GLN A 780 2.90 4.06 55.67
C GLN A 780 4.38 3.66 55.79
N LYS A 781 4.86 2.78 54.90
CA LYS A 781 6.26 2.33 54.87
C LYS A 781 7.21 3.43 54.40
N PHE A 782 6.93 4.03 53.24
CA PHE A 782 7.87 4.90 52.54
C PHE A 782 7.69 6.39 52.86
N ALA A 783 6.48 6.82 53.23
CA ALA A 783 6.17 8.21 53.55
C ALA A 783 5.21 8.32 54.75
N PRO A 784 5.59 7.84 55.95
CA PRO A 784 4.70 7.82 57.12
C PRO A 784 4.22 9.20 57.58
N SER A 785 4.89 10.29 57.18
CA SER A 785 4.38 11.64 57.43
C SER A 785 3.16 11.97 56.57
N LEU A 786 2.92 11.28 55.45
CA LEU A 786 1.77 11.47 54.54
C LEU A 786 0.53 10.72 55.06
N LYS A 787 -0.50 11.44 55.52
CA LYS A 787 -1.70 10.82 56.10
C LYS A 787 -2.61 10.28 55.01
N ALA A 788 -2.75 8.96 54.92
CA ALA A 788 -3.60 8.30 53.93
C ALA A 788 -4.80 7.57 54.55
N THR A 789 -5.95 7.62 53.89
CA THR A 789 -7.18 6.93 54.33
C THR A 789 -7.88 6.25 53.16
N ILE A 790 -8.46 5.06 53.41
CA ILE A 790 -9.23 4.32 52.40
C ILE A 790 -10.70 4.77 52.44
N TYR A 791 -11.22 5.17 51.29
CA TYR A 791 -12.64 5.45 51.06
C TYR A 791 -13.29 4.28 50.29
N HIS A 792 -13.77 3.29 51.04
CA HIS A 792 -14.38 2.06 50.53
C HIS A 792 -15.35 1.44 51.56
N GLY A 793 -16.25 0.55 51.14
CA GLY A 793 -17.19 -0.17 52.01
C GLY A 793 -18.55 0.51 52.20
N ALA A 794 -19.47 -0.16 52.90
CA ALA A 794 -20.87 0.29 53.04
C ALA A 794 -21.04 1.53 53.95
N GLN A 795 -20.25 1.64 55.02
CA GLN A 795 -20.31 2.73 56.01
C GLN A 795 -19.35 3.89 55.69
N ARG A 796 -18.92 4.02 54.43
CA ARG A 796 -17.93 5.02 54.01
C ARG A 796 -18.48 6.44 54.14
N LYS A 797 -17.70 7.34 54.75
CA LYS A 797 -17.97 8.78 54.79
C LYS A 797 -16.76 9.52 54.24
N LEU A 798 -16.99 10.48 53.34
CA LEU A 798 -15.91 11.26 52.76
C LEU A 798 -15.51 12.35 53.76
N ASP A 799 -14.43 12.13 54.50
CA ASP A 799 -13.78 13.17 55.31
C ASP A 799 -12.54 13.72 54.60
N VAL A 800 -12.63 14.99 54.20
CA VAL A 800 -11.54 15.71 53.53
C VAL A 800 -10.70 16.56 54.49
N LYS A 801 -11.04 16.61 55.78
CA LYS A 801 -10.32 17.44 56.77
C LYS A 801 -9.07 16.73 57.31
N ALA A 802 -9.17 15.43 57.59
CA ALA A 802 -8.12 14.69 58.29
C ALA A 802 -6.95 14.14 57.41
N PRO A 803 -7.18 13.58 56.21
CA PRO A 803 -6.10 12.98 55.41
C PRO A 803 -5.43 13.97 54.45
N ASP A 804 -4.21 13.65 54.01
CA ASP A 804 -3.55 14.27 52.85
C ASP A 804 -3.93 13.53 51.54
N VAL A 805 -4.08 12.21 51.63
CA VAL A 805 -4.36 11.30 50.51
C VAL A 805 -5.60 10.44 50.82
N ILE A 806 -6.53 10.39 49.87
CA ILE A 806 -7.69 9.50 49.92
C ILE A 806 -7.51 8.44 48.84
N ILE A 807 -7.63 7.16 49.21
CA ILE A 807 -7.49 6.02 48.30
C ILE A 807 -8.87 5.39 48.10
N THR A 808 -9.31 5.21 46.86
CA THR A 808 -10.61 4.60 46.55
C THR A 808 -10.51 3.66 45.35
N SER A 809 -11.57 2.90 45.09
CA SER A 809 -11.62 1.98 43.94
C SER A 809 -12.38 2.58 42.76
N TYR A 810 -12.10 2.11 41.54
CA TYR A 810 -12.84 2.52 40.34
C TYR A 810 -14.36 2.35 40.48
N GLY A 811 -14.81 1.25 41.10
CA GLY A 811 -16.23 0.98 41.34
C GLY A 811 -16.88 2.01 42.27
N ILE A 812 -16.19 2.39 43.36
CA ILE A 812 -16.68 3.44 44.28
C ILE A 812 -16.62 4.81 43.62
N ALA A 813 -15.54 5.12 42.89
CA ALA A 813 -15.41 6.38 42.17
C ALA A 813 -16.54 6.59 41.14
N ARG A 814 -16.98 5.50 40.48
CA ARG A 814 -18.15 5.50 39.60
C ARG A 814 -19.44 5.76 40.36
N SER A 815 -19.72 4.98 41.39
CA SER A 815 -20.99 5.06 42.15
C SER A 815 -21.15 6.41 42.87
N ASP A 816 -20.06 6.96 43.41
CA ASP A 816 -20.08 8.18 44.23
C ASP A 816 -19.54 9.40 43.46
N VAL A 817 -19.52 9.34 42.12
CA VAL A 817 -18.98 10.43 41.28
C VAL A 817 -19.62 11.78 41.59
N ASN A 818 -20.91 11.82 41.89
CA ASN A 818 -21.63 13.05 42.22
C ASN A 818 -21.16 13.70 43.52
N LEU A 819 -20.59 12.92 44.44
CA LEU A 819 -20.01 13.41 45.67
C LEU A 819 -18.53 13.78 45.46
N LEU A 820 -17.75 12.91 44.80
CA LEU A 820 -16.33 13.13 44.55
C LEU A 820 -16.04 14.29 43.58
N SER A 821 -16.92 14.55 42.60
CA SER A 821 -16.77 15.64 41.63
C SER A 821 -17.13 17.03 42.18
N LYS A 822 -17.79 17.11 43.34
CA LYS A 822 -18.03 18.38 44.06
C LYS A 822 -16.75 18.91 44.70
N GLN A 823 -15.81 18.02 45.03
CA GLN A 823 -14.52 18.40 45.59
C GLN A 823 -13.53 18.80 44.48
N LYS A 824 -12.65 19.76 44.79
CA LYS A 824 -11.51 20.12 43.93
C LYS A 824 -10.27 19.43 44.49
N TRP A 825 -9.74 18.47 43.76
CA TRP A 825 -8.56 17.72 44.15
C TRP A 825 -7.29 18.50 43.78
N SER A 826 -6.26 18.39 44.61
CA SER A 826 -4.94 18.96 44.31
C SER A 826 -4.18 18.11 43.31
N PHE A 827 -4.42 16.80 43.38
CA PHE A 827 -3.75 15.76 42.63
C PHE A 827 -4.68 14.55 42.49
N LEU A 828 -4.64 13.91 41.33
CA LEU A 828 -5.36 12.67 41.03
C LEU A 828 -4.37 11.66 40.44
N ALA A 829 -4.16 10.54 41.12
CA ALA A 829 -3.50 9.39 40.53
C ALA A 829 -4.51 8.29 40.22
N ILE A 830 -4.34 7.63 39.09
CA ILE A 830 -5.02 6.37 38.79
C ILE A 830 -3.98 5.27 38.58
N ASP A 831 -4.21 4.11 39.18
CA ASP A 831 -3.40 2.91 38.97
C ASP A 831 -4.14 1.91 38.09
N GLU A 832 -3.41 1.14 37.29
CA GLU A 832 -3.95 0.28 36.24
C GLU A 832 -4.91 1.05 35.29
N ALA A 833 -4.38 2.10 34.66
CA ALA A 833 -5.12 3.03 33.81
C ALA A 833 -5.82 2.38 32.60
N GLN A 834 -5.52 1.12 32.26
CA GLN A 834 -6.31 0.34 31.30
C GLN A 834 -7.79 0.20 31.72
N ASN A 835 -8.11 0.40 33.01
CA ASN A 835 -9.49 0.50 33.52
C ASN A 835 -10.29 1.68 32.92
N ILE A 836 -9.64 2.63 32.22
CA ILE A 836 -10.30 3.73 31.52
C ILE A 836 -10.04 3.74 30.00
N LYS A 837 -9.68 2.58 29.43
CA LYS A 837 -9.33 2.46 28.00
C LYS A 837 -10.49 2.78 27.04
N ASN A 838 -11.74 2.50 27.45
CA ASN A 838 -12.92 2.74 26.63
C ASN A 838 -13.71 3.98 27.10
N THR A 839 -13.69 5.02 26.27
CA THR A 839 -14.29 6.35 26.50
C THR A 839 -15.80 6.33 26.73
N SER A 840 -16.50 5.31 26.21
CA SER A 840 -17.97 5.19 26.30
C SER A 840 -18.45 4.64 27.64
N THR A 841 -17.57 3.99 28.41
CA THR A 841 -17.93 3.34 29.68
C THR A 841 -18.26 4.35 30.78
N GLU A 842 -19.27 4.06 31.60
CA GLU A 842 -19.67 4.91 32.74
C GLU A 842 -18.53 5.10 33.75
N GLN A 843 -17.68 4.09 33.91
CA GLN A 843 -16.47 4.20 34.74
C GLN A 843 -15.52 5.27 34.19
N THR A 844 -15.18 5.25 32.90
CA THR A 844 -14.29 6.25 32.29
C THR A 844 -14.89 7.66 32.37
N LYS A 845 -16.19 7.80 32.08
CA LYS A 845 -16.89 9.09 32.21
C LYS A 845 -16.84 9.62 33.65
N ALA A 846 -17.01 8.74 34.63
CA ALA A 846 -16.98 9.13 36.04
C ALA A 846 -15.60 9.63 36.47
N ILE A 847 -14.53 8.91 36.10
CA ILE A 847 -13.16 9.32 36.41
C ILE A 847 -12.80 10.64 35.71
N LYS A 848 -13.13 10.79 34.41
CA LYS A 848 -12.91 12.03 33.64
C LYS A 848 -13.71 13.24 34.16
N LYS A 849 -14.73 13.05 35.00
CA LYS A 849 -15.54 14.12 35.61
C LYS A 849 -14.89 14.72 36.87
N LEU A 850 -13.89 14.05 37.46
CA LEU A 850 -13.21 14.51 38.66
C LEU A 850 -12.36 15.75 38.35
N LYS A 851 -12.50 16.79 39.18
CA LYS A 851 -11.82 18.09 38.98
C LYS A 851 -10.48 18.11 39.71
N THR A 852 -9.39 18.24 38.97
CA THR A 852 -8.02 18.28 39.50
C THR A 852 -7.13 19.17 38.63
N GLU A 853 -6.06 19.71 39.22
CA GLU A 853 -5.02 20.49 38.54
C GLU A 853 -3.82 19.64 38.11
N ARG A 854 -3.68 18.42 38.66
CA ARG A 854 -2.53 17.54 38.47
C ARG A 854 -3.01 16.11 38.34
N VAL A 855 -2.56 15.40 37.30
CA VAL A 855 -3.01 14.03 37.01
C VAL A 855 -1.82 13.13 36.73
N VAL A 856 -1.82 11.94 37.32
CA VAL A 856 -0.89 10.85 36.96
C VAL A 856 -1.69 9.60 36.65
N ALA A 857 -1.46 9.00 35.49
CA ALA A 857 -1.99 7.69 35.13
C ALA A 857 -0.85 6.66 35.14
N MET A 858 -1.01 5.58 35.88
CA MET A 858 -0.05 4.49 35.94
C MET A 858 -0.59 3.28 35.17
N SER A 859 0.23 2.65 34.35
CA SER A 859 -0.12 1.39 33.69
C SER A 859 1.13 0.56 33.41
N GLY A 860 1.03 -0.77 33.44
CA GLY A 860 2.09 -1.64 32.91
C GLY A 860 2.09 -1.72 31.38
N THR A 861 0.94 -1.45 30.75
CA THR A 861 0.65 -1.64 29.33
C THR A 861 -0.25 -0.50 28.85
N PRO A 862 0.28 0.71 28.61
CA PRO A 862 -0.54 1.89 28.25
C PRO A 862 -1.27 1.74 26.90
N VAL A 863 -0.87 0.77 26.08
CA VAL A 863 -1.55 0.34 24.86
C VAL A 863 -1.62 -1.18 24.93
N GLU A 864 -2.83 -1.73 24.97
CA GLU A 864 -3.03 -3.18 24.86
C GLU A 864 -3.22 -3.54 23.39
N ASN A 865 -4.18 -2.91 22.70
CA ASN A 865 -4.58 -3.34 21.36
C ASN A 865 -4.73 -2.23 20.32
N ARG A 866 -5.20 -1.03 20.71
CA ARG A 866 -5.60 0.03 19.75
C ARG A 866 -5.11 1.41 20.16
N LEU A 867 -4.72 2.28 19.22
CA LEU A 867 -4.33 3.67 19.51
C LEU A 867 -5.49 4.51 20.12
N SER A 868 -6.74 4.10 19.94
CA SER A 868 -7.89 4.72 20.61
C SER A 868 -7.86 4.54 22.13
N GLU A 869 -7.32 3.42 22.63
CA GLU A 869 -7.14 3.18 24.07
C GLU A 869 -6.10 4.14 24.64
N TYR A 870 -4.99 4.32 23.91
CA TYR A 870 -3.96 5.32 24.22
C TYR A 870 -4.58 6.72 24.31
N TRP A 871 -5.37 7.10 23.31
CA TRP A 871 -6.04 8.41 23.29
C TRP A 871 -6.92 8.61 24.51
N SER A 872 -7.66 7.59 24.95
CA SER A 872 -8.54 7.70 26.13
C SER A 872 -7.76 8.06 27.39
N ILE A 873 -6.65 7.36 27.64
CA ILE A 873 -5.76 7.58 28.79
C ILE A 873 -5.06 8.94 28.65
N PHE A 874 -4.57 9.27 27.46
CA PHE A 874 -3.87 10.52 27.21
C PHE A 874 -4.80 11.73 27.39
N ASP A 875 -6.02 11.67 26.88
CA ASP A 875 -7.03 12.71 27.04
C ASP A 875 -7.51 12.85 28.51
N PHE A 876 -7.40 11.80 29.32
CA PHE A 876 -7.62 11.92 30.76
C PHE A 876 -6.53 12.76 31.44
N VAL A 877 -5.24 12.54 31.10
CA VAL A 877 -4.13 13.26 31.73
C VAL A 877 -3.95 14.68 31.19
N ASN A 878 -4.11 14.88 29.88
CA ASN A 878 -3.91 16.14 29.16
C ASN A 878 -5.08 16.38 28.20
N LYS A 879 -6.23 16.75 28.78
CA LYS A 879 -7.51 16.90 28.05
C LYS A 879 -7.39 17.86 26.87
N GLY A 880 -7.82 17.38 25.69
CA GLY A 880 -7.85 18.17 24.46
C GLY A 880 -6.50 18.37 23.75
N TYR A 881 -5.38 17.92 24.33
CA TYR A 881 -4.05 18.07 23.71
C TYR A 881 -3.93 17.39 22.34
N LEU A 882 -4.46 16.16 22.23
CA LEU A 882 -4.52 15.40 20.98
C LEU A 882 -5.78 15.71 20.14
N GLY A 883 -6.55 16.73 20.52
CA GLY A 883 -7.84 17.04 19.91
C GLY A 883 -8.94 16.02 20.23
N ALA A 884 -10.10 16.18 19.59
CA ALA A 884 -11.20 15.24 19.69
C ALA A 884 -10.85 13.88 19.05
N LEU A 885 -11.48 12.80 19.50
CA LEU A 885 -11.21 11.45 18.99
C LEU A 885 -11.32 11.36 17.47
N SER A 886 -12.31 12.01 16.84
CA SER A 886 -12.44 12.03 15.37
C SER A 886 -11.21 12.61 14.67
N LYS A 887 -10.72 13.74 15.16
CA LYS A 887 -9.51 14.39 14.65
C LYS A 887 -8.27 13.54 14.88
N PHE A 888 -8.15 12.93 16.07
CA PHE A 888 -7.06 12.00 16.37
C PHE A 888 -7.10 10.76 15.47
N THR A 889 -8.30 10.26 15.14
CA THR A 889 -8.47 9.14 14.22
C THR A 889 -7.95 9.47 12.83
N ASP A 890 -8.27 10.65 12.30
CA ASP A 890 -7.82 11.07 10.97
C ASP A 890 -6.34 11.48 10.94
N GLU A 891 -5.83 12.12 12.00
CA GLU A 891 -4.45 12.61 12.09
C GLU A 891 -3.43 11.51 12.43
N TYR A 892 -3.79 10.51 13.23
CA TYR A 892 -2.86 9.48 13.70
C TYR A 892 -3.34 8.04 13.50
N ILE A 893 -4.58 7.70 13.89
CA ILE A 893 -4.99 6.29 13.89
C ILE A 893 -5.00 5.72 12.47
N LYS A 894 -5.69 6.36 11.52
CA LYS A 894 -5.75 5.87 10.13
C LYS A 894 -4.37 5.85 9.47
N PRO A 895 -3.55 6.92 9.50
CA PRO A 895 -2.21 6.88 8.91
C PRO A 895 -1.30 5.81 9.54
N ILE A 896 -1.36 5.61 10.86
CA ILE A 896 -0.46 4.67 11.55
C ILE A 896 -0.95 3.22 11.45
N GLU A 897 -2.24 2.95 11.67
CA GLU A 897 -2.77 1.58 11.71
C GLU A 897 -3.12 1.02 10.33
N LEU A 898 -3.68 1.85 9.42
CA LEU A 898 -4.11 1.41 8.08
C LEU A 898 -3.02 1.61 7.02
N GLU A 899 -2.37 2.78 7.02
CA GLU A 899 -1.35 3.10 6.02
C GLU A 899 0.07 2.76 6.49
N ARG A 900 0.26 2.48 7.78
CA ARG A 900 1.56 2.16 8.40
C ARG A 900 2.60 3.26 8.21
N SER A 901 2.14 4.50 8.17
CA SER A 901 2.96 5.69 7.96
C SER A 901 3.99 5.87 9.09
N GLN A 902 5.27 5.72 8.74
CA GLN A 902 6.36 5.93 9.70
C GLN A 902 6.48 7.39 10.09
N GLU A 903 6.23 8.32 9.16
CA GLU A 903 6.25 9.76 9.42
C GLU A 903 5.26 10.15 10.52
N HIS A 904 3.99 9.73 10.38
CA HIS A 904 2.96 10.02 11.37
C HIS A 904 3.26 9.35 12.72
N LEU A 905 3.82 8.13 12.72
CA LEU A 905 4.22 7.43 13.95
C LEU A 905 5.37 8.14 14.68
N GLU A 906 6.39 8.59 13.95
CA GLU A 906 7.50 9.35 14.52
C GLU A 906 7.03 10.69 15.08
N ARG A 907 6.17 11.39 14.33
CA ARG A 907 5.56 12.62 14.80
C ARG A 907 4.74 12.40 16.07
N PHE A 908 3.90 11.37 16.09
CA PHE A 908 3.10 10.98 17.26
C PHE A 908 3.98 10.70 18.49
N ARG A 909 5.09 9.97 18.31
CA ARG A 909 6.06 9.71 19.37
C ARG A 909 6.69 11.01 19.88
N LYS A 910 7.13 11.91 18.99
CA LYS A 910 7.71 13.20 19.39
C LYS A 910 6.74 14.05 20.22
N VAL A 911 5.50 14.20 19.76
CA VAL A 911 4.51 15.06 20.44
C VAL A 911 4.00 14.48 21.76
N THR A 912 4.09 13.17 21.96
CA THR A 912 3.64 12.50 23.20
C THR A 912 4.77 12.24 24.20
N ALA A 913 6.02 12.13 23.74
CA ALA A 913 7.20 11.79 24.56
C ALA A 913 7.35 12.62 25.85
N PRO A 914 7.06 13.94 25.90
CA PRO A 914 7.19 14.69 27.15
C PRO A 914 6.22 14.25 28.27
N PHE A 915 5.13 13.57 27.91
CA PHE A 915 4.00 13.26 28.80
C PHE A 915 3.82 11.76 29.06
N ILE A 916 4.65 10.91 28.44
CA ILE A 916 4.69 9.48 28.72
C ILE A 916 6.12 9.02 29.04
N LEU A 917 6.28 8.30 30.14
CA LEU A 917 7.52 7.65 30.51
C LEU A 917 7.32 6.15 30.54
N ARG A 918 7.99 5.41 29.64
CA ARG A 918 7.94 3.94 29.58
C ARG A 918 9.35 3.37 29.62
N ARG A 919 9.56 2.41 30.51
CA ARG A 919 10.82 1.70 30.71
C ARG A 919 10.56 0.22 30.88
N VAL A 920 11.38 -0.60 30.22
CA VAL A 920 11.23 -2.06 30.22
C VAL A 920 12.34 -2.71 31.04
N LYS A 921 12.07 -3.88 31.64
CA LYS A 921 13.08 -4.61 32.44
C LYS A 921 14.25 -5.11 31.61
N THR A 922 14.03 -5.37 30.32
CA THR A 922 15.06 -5.81 29.37
C THR A 922 16.05 -4.71 29.00
N ASP A 923 15.78 -3.46 29.39
CA ASP A 923 16.71 -2.35 29.19
C ASP A 923 17.86 -2.45 30.19
N LYS A 924 19.01 -2.91 29.69
CA LYS A 924 20.25 -3.05 30.45
C LYS A 924 20.75 -1.71 31.03
N SER A 925 20.26 -0.56 30.57
CA SER A 925 20.59 0.74 31.20
C SER A 925 19.81 1.01 32.51
N ILE A 926 18.83 0.16 32.84
CA ILE A 926 17.89 0.34 33.95
C ILE A 926 18.09 -0.72 35.04
N ILE A 927 18.33 -1.97 34.64
CA ILE A 927 18.52 -3.10 35.56
C ILE A 927 19.72 -3.93 35.09
N ASN A 928 20.79 -3.99 35.89
CA ASN A 928 21.94 -4.86 35.66
C ASN A 928 21.86 -6.19 36.43
N ASP A 929 20.96 -6.28 37.43
CA ASP A 929 21.02 -7.30 38.49
C ASP A 929 19.89 -8.35 38.44
N LEU A 930 18.99 -8.31 37.45
CA LEU A 930 17.96 -9.36 37.30
C LEU A 930 18.44 -10.42 36.31
N PRO A 931 18.48 -11.70 36.68
CA PRO A 931 18.73 -12.78 35.73
C PRO A 931 17.62 -12.82 34.68
N ASP A 932 17.96 -13.28 33.48
CA ASP A 932 16.99 -13.43 32.39
C ASP A 932 15.84 -14.36 32.83
N LYS A 933 14.60 -13.99 32.52
CA LYS A 933 13.44 -14.85 32.78
C LYS A 933 13.55 -16.08 31.87
N ILE A 934 13.77 -17.24 32.47
CA ILE A 934 13.73 -18.53 31.78
C ILE A 934 12.27 -18.99 31.72
N VAL A 935 11.76 -19.21 30.51
CA VAL A 935 10.42 -19.76 30.27
C VAL A 935 10.60 -21.20 29.82
N ASN A 936 10.12 -22.14 30.63
CA ASN A 936 10.17 -23.57 30.34
C ASN A 936 8.73 -24.10 30.30
N ASP A 937 8.25 -24.45 29.12
CA ASP A 937 6.94 -25.06 28.95
C ASP A 937 6.98 -26.54 29.35
N GLN A 938 6.13 -26.92 30.32
CA GLN A 938 6.04 -28.28 30.84
C GLN A 938 4.81 -28.97 30.25
N ILE A 939 5.01 -29.86 29.29
CA ILE A 939 3.93 -30.62 28.65
C ILE A 939 3.61 -31.83 29.54
N CYS A 940 2.34 -31.98 29.91
CA CYS A 940 1.84 -33.14 30.67
C CYS A 940 0.79 -33.91 29.86
N HIS A 941 0.76 -35.23 30.02
CA HIS A 941 -0.28 -36.07 29.43
C HIS A 941 -1.53 -36.13 30.32
N LEU A 942 -2.70 -36.26 29.71
CA LEU A 942 -3.92 -36.56 30.45
C LEU A 942 -3.85 -37.97 31.03
N THR A 943 -4.33 -38.16 32.25
CA THR A 943 -4.52 -39.50 32.82
C THR A 943 -5.62 -40.25 32.08
N THR A 944 -5.71 -41.57 32.30
CA THR A 944 -6.79 -42.39 31.72
C THR A 944 -8.17 -41.90 32.15
N GLU A 945 -8.34 -41.51 33.41
CA GLU A 945 -9.59 -40.94 33.93
C GLU A 945 -9.90 -39.58 33.28
N GLN A 946 -8.90 -38.69 33.16
CA GLN A 946 -9.06 -37.41 32.47
C GLN A 946 -9.46 -37.60 31.02
N SER A 947 -8.81 -38.52 30.31
CA SER A 947 -9.06 -38.80 28.89
C SER A 947 -10.48 -39.33 28.67
N ALA A 948 -10.93 -40.27 29.50
CA ALA A 948 -12.28 -40.80 29.44
C ALA A 948 -13.34 -39.73 29.74
N LEU A 949 -13.13 -38.92 30.77
CA LEU A 949 -14.04 -37.83 31.13
C LEU A 949 -14.07 -36.74 30.05
N TYR A 950 -12.91 -36.40 29.50
CA TYR A 950 -12.75 -35.43 28.41
C TYR A 950 -13.55 -35.87 27.19
N GLN A 951 -13.34 -37.11 26.72
CA GLN A 951 -14.02 -37.62 25.54
C GLN A 951 -15.54 -37.69 25.73
N ASN A 952 -16.02 -38.18 26.88
CA ASN A 952 -17.45 -38.25 27.18
C ASN A 952 -18.13 -36.86 27.15
N VAL A 953 -17.46 -35.84 27.66
CA VAL A 953 -17.99 -34.46 27.66
C VAL A 953 -17.97 -33.85 26.26
N VAL A 954 -16.92 -34.10 25.47
CA VAL A 954 -16.87 -33.70 24.06
C VAL A 954 -18.04 -34.31 23.29
N ASP A 955 -18.20 -35.63 23.35
CA ASP A 955 -19.23 -36.35 22.57
C ASP A 955 -20.65 -35.87 22.94
N MET A 956 -20.92 -35.68 24.23
CA MET A 956 -22.22 -35.21 24.71
C MET A 956 -22.55 -33.79 24.25
N VAL A 957 -21.57 -32.87 24.32
CA VAL A 957 -21.82 -31.46 23.99
C VAL A 957 -21.78 -31.24 22.48
N MET A 958 -20.92 -31.94 21.74
CA MET A 958 -20.89 -31.89 20.28
C MET A 958 -22.22 -32.33 19.66
N LYS A 959 -22.84 -33.39 20.20
CA LYS A 959 -24.19 -33.81 19.79
C LYS A 959 -25.24 -32.71 19.96
N LYS A 960 -25.14 -31.89 21.02
CA LYS A 960 -26.04 -30.75 21.26
C LYS A 960 -25.71 -29.54 20.38
N ILE A 961 -24.44 -29.35 20.05
CA ILE A 961 -23.95 -28.28 19.18
C ILE A 961 -24.48 -28.47 17.75
N ASP A 962 -24.50 -29.70 17.26
CA ASP A 962 -25.00 -30.05 15.92
C ASP A 962 -26.48 -29.70 15.73
N ASP A 963 -27.28 -29.75 16.80
CA ASP A 963 -28.71 -29.45 16.79
C ASP A 963 -29.06 -27.95 17.06
N SER A 964 -28.06 -27.09 17.29
CA SER A 964 -28.27 -25.69 17.77
C SER A 964 -27.90 -24.60 16.75
N LYS A 965 -28.50 -23.40 16.85
CA LYS A 965 -28.23 -22.24 15.96
C LYS A 965 -27.63 -21.02 16.67
N ASP A 966 -26.74 -20.32 15.96
CA ASP A 966 -26.08 -19.03 16.27
C ASP A 966 -25.69 -18.78 17.74
N ILE A 967 -26.58 -18.14 18.52
CA ILE A 967 -26.27 -17.70 19.89
C ILE A 967 -26.20 -18.88 20.87
N GLU A 968 -27.09 -19.86 20.72
CA GLU A 968 -27.13 -21.06 21.57
C GLU A 968 -25.88 -21.93 21.34
N ARG A 969 -25.47 -22.04 20.08
CA ARG A 969 -24.24 -22.75 19.68
C ARG A 969 -22.99 -22.14 20.35
N LYS A 970 -22.86 -20.80 20.34
CA LYS A 970 -21.77 -20.10 21.03
C LYS A 970 -21.77 -20.37 22.54
N GLY A 971 -22.95 -20.37 23.16
CA GLY A 971 -23.11 -20.71 24.58
C GLY A 971 -22.63 -22.13 24.91
N LEU A 972 -22.98 -23.11 24.08
CA LEU A 972 -22.57 -24.51 24.25
C LEU A 972 -21.06 -24.73 24.03
N ILE A 973 -20.47 -24.06 23.03
CA ILE A 973 -19.01 -24.12 22.81
C ILE A 973 -18.26 -23.54 24.01
N PHE A 974 -18.70 -22.41 24.54
CA PHE A 974 -18.08 -21.81 25.72
C PHE A 974 -18.20 -22.74 26.94
N GLN A 975 -19.36 -23.39 27.13
CA GLN A 975 -19.55 -24.38 28.19
C GLN A 975 -18.61 -25.59 28.02
N LEU A 976 -18.45 -26.10 26.79
CA LEU A 976 -17.52 -27.19 26.49
C LEU A 976 -16.08 -26.79 26.81
N MET A 977 -15.59 -25.66 26.28
CA MET A 977 -14.23 -25.18 26.54
C MET A 977 -13.97 -25.02 28.04
N ASN A 978 -14.94 -24.48 28.79
CA ASN A 978 -14.82 -24.32 30.23
C ASN A 978 -14.73 -25.68 30.94
N ALA A 979 -15.58 -26.64 30.57
CA ALA A 979 -15.54 -28.00 31.10
C ALA A 979 -14.20 -28.71 30.81
N LEU A 980 -13.72 -28.64 29.56
CA LEU A 980 -12.45 -29.26 29.17
C LEU A 980 -11.27 -28.64 29.92
N LYS A 981 -11.24 -27.31 30.09
CA LYS A 981 -10.22 -26.63 30.92
C LYS A 981 -10.25 -27.12 32.37
N GLN A 982 -11.43 -27.33 32.95
CA GLN A 982 -11.58 -27.86 34.30
C GLN A 982 -11.07 -29.31 34.40
N ILE A 983 -11.45 -30.18 33.45
CA ILE A 983 -11.02 -31.58 33.38
C ILE A 983 -9.49 -31.68 33.25
N CYS A 984 -8.90 -30.89 32.35
CA CYS A 984 -7.45 -30.83 32.16
C CYS A 984 -6.69 -30.31 33.39
N ASN A 985 -7.34 -29.48 34.23
CA ASN A 985 -6.76 -29.08 35.52
C ASN A 985 -6.85 -30.23 36.53
N HIS A 986 -8.05 -30.78 36.75
CA HIS A 986 -8.26 -31.95 37.60
C HIS A 986 -9.68 -32.54 37.38
N PRO A 987 -9.88 -33.88 37.32
CA PRO A 987 -11.23 -34.47 37.23
C PRO A 987 -12.18 -33.99 38.32
N SER A 988 -11.72 -33.95 39.58
CA SER A 988 -12.49 -33.43 40.73
C SER A 988 -12.92 -31.96 40.61
N HIS A 989 -12.20 -31.13 39.85
CA HIS A 989 -12.57 -29.73 39.62
C HIS A 989 -13.82 -29.62 38.73
N TYR A 990 -13.92 -30.47 37.71
CA TYR A 990 -15.14 -30.56 36.89
C TYR A 990 -16.27 -31.29 37.62
N LEU A 991 -15.97 -32.42 38.25
CA LEU A 991 -16.95 -33.28 38.93
C LEU A 991 -17.40 -32.73 40.28
N LYS A 992 -16.78 -31.66 40.78
CA LYS A 992 -17.03 -31.04 42.09
C LYS A 992 -16.96 -32.05 43.24
N LYS A 993 -15.90 -32.88 43.24
CA LYS A 993 -15.65 -33.86 44.31
C LYS A 993 -14.76 -33.24 45.40
N ASP A 994 -15.11 -33.45 46.66
CA ASP A 994 -14.36 -32.91 47.82
C ASP A 994 -13.03 -33.64 48.08
N LYS A 995 -12.89 -34.90 47.62
CA LYS A 995 -11.64 -35.66 47.72
C LYS A 995 -10.84 -35.53 46.43
N VAL A 996 -9.63 -35.00 46.55
CA VAL A 996 -8.68 -34.82 45.46
C VAL A 996 -7.54 -35.82 45.63
N ASP A 997 -7.36 -36.67 44.64
CA ASP A 997 -6.19 -37.54 44.52
C ASP A 997 -5.29 -36.99 43.42
N PRO A 998 -4.06 -36.52 43.73
CA PRO A 998 -3.14 -35.97 42.75
C PRO A 998 -2.84 -36.92 41.57
N SER A 999 -2.93 -38.23 41.80
CA SER A 999 -2.69 -39.23 40.76
C SER A 999 -3.74 -39.19 39.63
N HIS A 1000 -4.89 -38.55 39.84
CA HIS A 1000 -5.93 -38.44 38.84
C HIS A 1000 -5.70 -37.30 37.82
N SER A 1001 -4.72 -36.42 38.03
CA SER A 1001 -4.41 -35.31 37.11
C SER A 1001 -2.95 -35.27 36.69
N GLY A 1002 -2.70 -35.30 35.38
CA GLY A 1002 -1.35 -35.18 34.84
C GLY A 1002 -0.68 -33.84 35.17
N LYS A 1003 -1.45 -32.75 35.22
CA LYS A 1003 -0.93 -31.44 35.67
C LYS A 1003 -0.55 -31.46 37.14
N MET A 1004 -1.31 -32.14 38.00
CA MET A 1004 -1.04 -32.19 39.43
C MET A 1004 0.18 -33.05 39.73
N GLN A 1005 0.33 -34.19 39.05
CA GLN A 1005 1.53 -35.02 39.13
C GLN A 1005 2.78 -34.24 38.71
N MET A 1006 2.73 -33.54 37.57
CA MET A 1006 3.82 -32.71 37.08
C MET A 1006 4.13 -31.56 38.06
N LEU A 1007 3.10 -30.87 38.56
CA LEU A 1007 3.26 -29.78 39.51
C LEU A 1007 3.93 -30.25 40.80
N LEU A 1008 3.51 -31.37 41.38
CA LEU A 1008 4.13 -31.92 42.59
C LEU A 1008 5.61 -32.29 42.34
N SER A 1009 5.92 -32.92 41.22
CA SER A 1009 7.32 -33.21 40.84
C SER A 1009 8.17 -31.94 40.71
N LEU A 1010 7.62 -30.86 40.16
CA LEU A 1010 8.31 -29.56 40.08
C LEU A 1010 8.46 -28.93 41.47
N LEU A 1011 7.44 -29.00 42.32
CA LEU A 1011 7.47 -28.47 43.67
C LEU A 1011 8.45 -29.20 44.57
N ASP A 1012 8.60 -30.52 44.42
CA ASP A 1012 9.59 -31.31 45.17
C ASP A 1012 11.01 -30.83 44.85
N ASN A 1013 11.34 -30.66 43.56
CA ASN A 1013 12.63 -30.13 43.13
C ASN A 1013 12.88 -28.70 43.66
N ILE A 1014 11.87 -27.84 43.62
CA ILE A 1014 11.95 -26.46 44.13
C ILE A 1014 12.16 -26.46 45.65
N TYR A 1015 11.45 -27.33 46.37
CA TYR A 1015 11.55 -27.46 47.81
C TYR A 1015 12.94 -27.97 48.23
N GLU A 1016 13.48 -28.98 47.54
CA GLU A 1016 14.84 -29.48 47.76
C GLU A 1016 15.92 -28.41 47.54
N ASN A 1017 15.71 -27.52 46.56
CA ASN A 1017 16.60 -26.39 46.29
C ASN A 1017 16.38 -25.18 47.22
N GLY A 1018 15.42 -25.24 48.15
CA GLY A 1018 15.10 -24.15 49.08
C GLY A 1018 14.53 -22.89 48.41
N GLU A 1019 13.93 -23.03 47.23
CA GLU A 1019 13.39 -21.92 46.45
C GLU A 1019 11.93 -21.62 46.83
N LYS A 1020 11.41 -20.46 46.38
CA LYS A 1020 10.02 -20.03 46.63
C LYS A 1020 9.21 -20.07 45.34
N THR A 1021 8.04 -20.70 45.37
CA THR A 1021 7.15 -20.84 44.22
C THR A 1021 5.93 -19.91 44.32
N LEU A 1022 5.47 -19.42 43.18
CA LEU A 1022 4.15 -18.80 43.02
C LEU A 1022 3.36 -19.60 41.98
N ILE A 1023 2.19 -20.09 42.38
CA ILE A 1023 1.32 -20.88 41.51
C ILE A 1023 0.12 -20.03 41.11
N PHE A 1024 -0.16 -19.95 39.82
CA PHE A 1024 -1.31 -19.23 39.28
C PHE A 1024 -2.29 -20.20 38.64
N THR A 1025 -3.58 -19.99 38.90
CA THR A 1025 -4.68 -20.72 38.29
C THR A 1025 -5.82 -19.77 37.95
N GLN A 1026 -6.53 -20.04 36.84
CA GLN A 1026 -7.65 -19.23 36.39
C GLN A 1026 -8.88 -19.37 37.30
N TYR A 1027 -9.04 -20.53 37.95
CA TYR A 1027 -10.24 -20.87 38.71
C TYR A 1027 -9.96 -20.86 40.21
N ARG A 1028 -10.76 -20.11 40.96
CA ARG A 1028 -10.67 -20.08 42.42
C ARG A 1028 -10.82 -21.47 43.03
N GLU A 1029 -11.79 -22.25 42.58
CA GLU A 1029 -12.03 -23.61 43.08
C GLU A 1029 -10.78 -24.48 42.92
N MET A 1030 -10.12 -24.44 41.77
CA MET A 1030 -8.83 -25.13 41.59
C MET A 1030 -7.75 -24.61 42.53
N GLY A 1031 -7.74 -23.30 42.81
CA GLY A 1031 -6.83 -22.71 43.78
C GLY A 1031 -7.09 -23.17 45.22
N ASP A 1032 -8.34 -23.51 45.56
CA ASP A 1032 -8.68 -24.12 46.85
C ASP A 1032 -8.30 -25.62 46.89
N LEU A 1033 -8.21 -26.30 45.73
CA LEU A 1033 -7.76 -27.70 45.62
C LEU A 1033 -6.22 -27.86 45.65
N LEU A 1034 -5.48 -26.84 45.20
CA LEU A 1034 -4.01 -26.77 45.21
C LEU A 1034 -3.49 -26.38 46.59
#